data_AF-A0A5B9QFK5-F1
#
_entry.id   AF-A0A5B9QFK5-F1
#
_cell.length_a   1.000
_cell.length_b   1.000
_cell.length_c   1.000
_cell.angle_alpha   90.00
_cell.angle_beta   90.00
_cell.angle_gamma   90.00
#
_symmetry.space_group_name_H-M   'P 1'
#
loop_
_entity.id
_entity.type
_entity.pdbx_description
1 polymer ?
#
loop_
_entity_poly.entity_id
_entity_poly.type
_entity_poly.pdbx_seq_one_letter_code
_entity_poly.pdbx_strand_id
1 'polypeptide(L)'
;MYTRTLFLTIVITGYLFGEIARSDDVFWDGETSSDWHTGTNWQPQCSGQFCLQSPPGVGDNAILQNVGPLGSDLASLSDDVNIDILAIRDGVTVNTNGHTLLALVHTYVEDNGTALIVPDSPNSSQAFFTFALDIADGGSVELGGLGQAAATVEIGGPQSTIGAGSSLAGNGTIKFDNFQGNSETVLLDNSGTIRPQNGFLSLLPVGASRGVFDLDGANEDGVLDVDDGSFLATSVRLNVYGPLADSFTGILQIGQDDQAHFAFPWRLGSSNQVLNAGLIEMNGDNGTATLSGEALEMFHNNAKLNVLSGKASLLGPVTVTRGQVNVAPGATIHFSENSWIRENGEFVTGDHYDLIVDKLLRIDDPHIDWDSPSPGSHTTTINSGGRLEINSNTIDPGNPFPDNEFRGTLEVNGGELRMDICCQWVFDGRMMLQYTNGSEATIQGAPFILGDGFDTGNDALVEVSGPGASVFNAPVVFRGDAELQMDYGSQLELLGDSDFEQGVQISGPGELENLVGTMTFAGGIAISAPLINSATLVVGGDNQVGVLTTAGFTQTDAPSVLGVEESLNLELQSTTLGDFDQLIVNGPASLDGMLAVDWLGASMPSLGDSFPILSATSVTGTFEELMLPPVASGHAWSIQYNPTSVVLEVVDPTQLTADFDQDGDVDGNDFLIWQRGGSPNGINSGDLALWQSHYGAPITAATAAVPEPRPLVLLSLLLVSLRGQFLSRIAW
;
A
#
# COMPACT_ATOMS: atom_id res chain seq x y z
N MET A 1 -19.94 -34.92 20.38
CA MET A 1 -21.35 -35.16 20.78
C MET A 1 -21.52 -36.17 21.93
N TYR A 2 -20.57 -37.09 22.20
CA TYR A 2 -20.70 -38.07 23.29
C TYR A 2 -20.16 -37.63 24.67
N THR A 3 -19.39 -36.53 24.75
CA THR A 3 -18.92 -35.92 26.02
C THR A 3 -19.92 -34.92 26.63
N ARG A 4 -20.84 -34.37 25.82
CA ARG A 4 -21.85 -33.37 26.25
C ARG A 4 -22.93 -33.95 27.20
N THR A 5 -23.12 -35.26 27.23
CA THR A 5 -24.21 -35.90 28.00
C THR A 5 -23.79 -36.28 29.43
N LEU A 6 -22.50 -36.36 29.73
CA LEU A 6 -22.02 -36.78 31.06
C LEU A 6 -22.01 -35.60 32.06
N PHE A 7 -21.63 -34.39 31.62
CA PHE A 7 -21.54 -33.20 32.47
C PHE A 7 -22.89 -32.68 32.98
N LEU A 8 -23.90 -32.63 32.10
CA LEU A 8 -25.26 -32.26 32.51
C LEU A 8 -25.87 -33.29 33.49
N THR A 9 -25.40 -34.53 33.45
CA THR A 9 -25.87 -35.58 34.37
C THR A 9 -25.32 -35.36 35.78
N ILE A 10 -24.06 -34.93 35.95
CA ILE A 10 -23.46 -34.71 37.29
C ILE A 10 -24.11 -33.51 38.01
N VAL A 11 -24.32 -32.39 37.30
CA VAL A 11 -24.99 -31.20 37.85
C VAL A 11 -26.46 -31.49 38.22
N ILE A 12 -27.15 -32.35 37.46
CA ILE A 12 -28.56 -32.70 37.72
C ILE A 12 -28.71 -33.84 38.75
N THR A 13 -27.78 -34.78 38.86
CA THR A 13 -27.87 -35.85 39.87
C THR A 13 -27.66 -35.36 41.30
N GLY A 14 -26.91 -34.27 41.51
CA GLY A 14 -26.79 -33.62 42.82
C GLY A 14 -28.11 -32.97 43.29
N TYR A 15 -28.96 -32.54 42.36
CA TYR A 15 -30.24 -31.88 42.69
C TYR A 15 -31.40 -32.86 42.98
N LEU A 16 -31.31 -34.13 42.56
CA LEU A 16 -32.43 -35.09 42.60
C LEU A 16 -32.37 -36.10 43.76
N PHE A 17 -31.22 -36.23 44.44
CA PHE A 17 -31.12 -37.00 45.68
C PHE A 17 -30.90 -36.05 46.85
N GLY A 18 -31.97 -35.80 47.61
CA GLY A 18 -31.97 -34.92 48.76
C GLY A 18 -31.07 -35.42 49.89
N GLU A 19 -29.81 -35.00 49.87
CA GLU A 19 -29.08 -34.47 51.01
C GLU A 19 -28.44 -33.17 50.53
N ILE A 20 -28.83 -32.03 51.11
CA ILE A 20 -28.05 -30.79 50.97
C ILE A 20 -26.74 -31.10 51.71
N ALA A 21 -25.73 -31.58 51.01
CA ALA A 21 -24.36 -31.49 51.50
C ALA A 21 -24.12 -29.99 51.74
N ARG A 22 -23.87 -29.61 52.99
CA ARG A 22 -23.37 -28.26 53.27
C ARG A 22 -22.02 -28.18 52.57
N SER A 23 -21.79 -27.12 51.80
CA SER A 23 -20.42 -26.78 51.43
C SER A 23 -19.69 -26.44 52.72
N ASP A 24 -18.75 -27.28 53.12
CA ASP A 24 -17.93 -26.99 54.28
C ASP A 24 -16.70 -26.20 53.82
N ASP A 25 -16.43 -25.08 54.50
CA ASP A 25 -15.22 -24.30 54.26
C ASP A 25 -14.02 -25.03 54.89
N VAL A 26 -13.03 -25.37 54.07
CA VAL A 26 -11.78 -26.01 54.48
C VAL A 26 -10.67 -24.98 54.33
N PHE A 27 -10.01 -24.64 55.44
CA PHE A 27 -8.98 -23.60 55.46
C PHE A 27 -7.58 -24.18 55.36
N TRP A 28 -6.76 -23.64 54.46
CA TRP A 28 -5.35 -23.97 54.36
C TRP A 28 -4.57 -23.33 55.50
N ASP A 29 -3.76 -24.14 56.18
CA ASP A 29 -2.78 -23.66 57.17
C ASP A 29 -1.33 -23.94 56.73
N GLY A 30 -1.11 -24.83 55.76
CA GLY A 30 0.18 -25.11 55.15
C GLY A 30 1.26 -25.58 56.14
N GLU A 31 0.89 -25.99 57.36
CA GLU A 31 1.83 -26.14 58.48
C GLU A 31 2.86 -27.26 58.29
N THR A 32 2.56 -28.25 57.43
CA THR A 32 3.39 -29.46 57.30
C THR A 32 4.13 -29.57 55.97
N SER A 33 3.57 -29.06 54.86
CA SER A 33 4.19 -29.03 53.54
C SER A 33 3.46 -28.09 52.58
N SER A 34 4.01 -27.92 51.37
CA SER A 34 3.32 -27.26 50.27
C SER A 34 2.34 -28.17 49.51
N ASP A 35 2.34 -29.48 49.73
CA ASP A 35 1.46 -30.41 49.01
C ASP A 35 -0.03 -30.28 49.43
N TRP A 36 -0.89 -29.98 48.47
CA TRP A 36 -2.35 -29.83 48.62
C TRP A 36 -3.00 -31.09 49.22
N HIS A 37 -2.52 -32.28 48.84
CA HIS A 37 -3.14 -33.56 49.23
C HIS A 37 -2.74 -34.05 50.62
N THR A 38 -1.85 -33.33 51.30
CA THR A 38 -1.48 -33.63 52.68
C THR A 38 -2.54 -33.06 53.63
N GLY A 39 -3.40 -33.93 54.18
CA GLY A 39 -4.54 -33.52 55.01
C GLY A 39 -4.20 -32.70 56.25
N THR A 40 -2.97 -32.79 56.76
CA THR A 40 -2.49 -31.97 57.89
C THR A 40 -2.15 -30.53 57.53
N ASN A 41 -2.22 -30.13 56.25
CA ASN A 41 -2.13 -28.74 55.80
C ASN A 41 -3.49 -28.03 55.77
N TRP A 42 -4.55 -28.73 56.19
CA TRP A 42 -5.91 -28.23 56.22
C TRP A 42 -6.43 -28.26 57.66
N GLN A 43 -7.08 -27.16 58.05
CA GLN A 43 -7.63 -27.02 59.39
C GLN A 43 -8.66 -28.13 59.67
N PRO A 44 -8.62 -28.74 60.87
CA PRO A 44 -9.52 -29.84 61.20
C PRO A 44 -10.99 -29.42 61.11
N GLN A 45 -11.78 -30.13 60.31
CA GLN A 45 -13.22 -29.97 60.27
C GLN A 45 -13.86 -30.77 61.40
N CYS A 46 -14.42 -30.07 62.39
CA CYS A 46 -14.98 -30.69 63.59
C CYS A 46 -16.51 -30.75 63.56
N SER A 47 -17.07 -31.95 63.62
CA SER A 47 -18.49 -32.18 63.91
C SER A 47 -18.64 -32.76 65.33
N GLY A 48 -18.90 -31.89 66.29
CA GLY A 48 -18.91 -32.26 67.71
C GLY A 48 -17.50 -32.56 68.24
N GLN A 49 -17.26 -33.78 68.72
CA GLN A 49 -15.94 -34.20 69.23
C GLN A 49 -15.03 -34.88 68.19
N PHE A 50 -15.54 -35.09 66.97
CA PHE A 50 -14.79 -35.71 65.89
C PHE A 50 -14.29 -34.63 64.95
N CYS A 51 -12.97 -34.51 64.84
CA CYS A 51 -12.32 -33.64 63.87
C CYS A 51 -11.62 -34.51 62.82
N LEU A 52 -11.89 -34.25 61.55
CA LEU A 52 -11.19 -34.87 60.44
C LEU A 52 -10.25 -33.84 59.81
N GLN A 53 -9.01 -34.24 59.56
CA GLN A 53 -8.07 -33.48 58.76
C GLN A 53 -7.95 -34.18 57.40
N SER A 54 -8.58 -33.59 56.40
CA SER A 54 -8.56 -34.07 55.02
C SER A 54 -8.54 -32.87 54.07
N PRO A 55 -7.90 -33.01 52.90
CA PRO A 55 -8.02 -32.01 51.85
C PRO A 55 -9.48 -31.82 51.41
N PRO A 56 -9.85 -30.62 50.92
CA PRO A 56 -11.18 -30.37 50.36
C PRO A 56 -11.43 -31.28 49.16
N GLY A 57 -12.64 -31.83 49.08
CA GLY A 57 -13.12 -32.64 47.97
C GLY A 57 -14.38 -32.05 47.33
N VAL A 58 -15.09 -32.91 46.57
CA VAL A 58 -16.31 -32.50 45.84
C VAL A 58 -17.36 -32.01 46.83
N GLY A 59 -17.86 -30.78 46.62
CA GLY A 59 -18.82 -30.13 47.49
C GLY A 59 -18.19 -29.23 48.56
N ASP A 60 -16.87 -29.26 48.77
CA ASP A 60 -16.19 -28.40 49.75
C ASP A 60 -15.71 -27.09 49.12
N ASN A 61 -15.55 -26.05 49.95
CA ASN A 61 -14.91 -24.80 49.57
C ASN A 61 -13.45 -24.79 50.08
N ALA A 62 -12.48 -24.64 49.19
CA ALA A 62 -11.08 -24.51 49.55
C ALA A 62 -10.72 -23.03 49.76
N ILE A 63 -10.39 -22.66 51.01
CA ILE A 63 -10.06 -21.29 51.39
C ILE A 63 -8.60 -21.20 51.82
N LEU A 64 -7.77 -20.50 51.05
CA LEU A 64 -6.35 -20.32 51.30
C LEU A 64 -6.06 -18.85 51.64
N GLN A 65 -5.89 -18.55 52.92
CA GLN A 65 -5.72 -17.19 53.45
C GLN A 65 -5.02 -17.22 54.82
N ASN A 66 -4.43 -16.09 55.24
CA ASN A 66 -3.86 -15.90 56.58
C ASN A 66 -2.95 -17.05 57.07
N VAL A 67 -2.03 -17.51 56.22
CA VAL A 67 -1.10 -18.59 56.59
C VAL A 67 -0.27 -18.16 57.79
N GLY A 68 -0.26 -18.98 58.83
CA GLY A 68 0.51 -18.69 60.05
C GLY A 68 2.01 -18.58 59.74
N PRO A 69 2.84 -18.02 60.64
CA PRO A 69 4.27 -17.77 60.39
C PRO A 69 5.14 -19.01 60.12
N LEU A 70 4.56 -20.21 60.24
CA LEU A 70 5.21 -21.50 59.99
C LEU A 70 4.59 -22.27 58.81
N GLY A 71 3.50 -21.76 58.22
CA GLY A 71 2.83 -22.41 57.10
C GLY A 71 3.45 -22.04 55.76
N SER A 72 3.24 -22.90 54.76
CA SER A 72 3.65 -22.66 53.39
C SER A 72 2.66 -21.73 52.67
N ASP A 73 3.17 -20.61 52.15
CA ASP A 73 2.43 -19.72 51.25
C ASP A 73 2.29 -20.29 49.83
N LEU A 74 2.82 -21.50 49.58
CA LEU A 74 2.65 -22.25 48.34
C LEU A 74 1.82 -23.51 48.61
N ALA A 75 0.74 -23.71 47.86
CA ALA A 75 -0.02 -24.95 47.77
C ALA A 75 0.13 -25.56 46.36
N SER A 76 0.71 -26.75 46.26
CA SER A 76 0.98 -27.44 45.00
C SER A 76 0.17 -28.73 44.91
N LEU A 77 -0.50 -28.94 43.79
CA LEU A 77 -1.22 -30.19 43.53
C LEU A 77 -0.23 -31.33 43.22
N SER A 78 -0.59 -32.52 43.69
CA SER A 78 0.10 -33.79 43.42
C SER A 78 -0.84 -34.84 42.82
N ASP A 79 -2.12 -34.50 42.65
CA ASP A 79 -3.19 -35.25 42.01
C ASP A 79 -4.30 -34.26 41.55
N ASP A 80 -5.29 -34.73 40.83
CA ASP A 80 -6.43 -33.92 40.37
C ASP A 80 -7.37 -33.54 41.53
N VAL A 81 -7.88 -32.30 41.50
CA VAL A 81 -8.74 -31.74 42.55
C VAL A 81 -10.10 -31.33 41.98
N ASN A 82 -11.16 -31.61 42.73
CA ASN A 82 -12.52 -31.19 42.43
C ASN A 82 -13.18 -30.64 43.71
N ILE A 83 -13.61 -29.39 43.66
CA ILE A 83 -14.14 -28.58 44.77
C ILE A 83 -15.25 -27.67 44.24
N ASP A 84 -16.04 -27.06 45.13
CA ASP A 84 -17.07 -26.10 44.73
C ASP A 84 -16.48 -24.71 44.53
N ILE A 85 -15.86 -24.14 45.58
CA ILE A 85 -15.24 -22.81 45.54
C ILE A 85 -13.75 -22.90 45.81
N LEU A 86 -12.95 -22.13 45.07
CA LEU A 86 -11.55 -21.83 45.37
C LEU A 86 -11.42 -20.36 45.77
N ALA A 87 -10.91 -20.06 46.96
CA ALA A 87 -10.56 -18.70 47.34
C ALA A 87 -9.10 -18.64 47.76
N ILE A 88 -8.30 -17.80 47.10
CA ILE A 88 -6.87 -17.60 47.37
C ILE A 88 -6.67 -16.13 47.73
N ARG A 89 -6.00 -15.87 48.85
CA ARG A 89 -5.84 -14.54 49.45
C ARG A 89 -4.51 -14.39 50.18
N ASP A 90 -4.25 -13.17 50.66
CA ASP A 90 -3.15 -12.86 51.59
C ASP A 90 -1.75 -13.33 51.13
N GLY A 91 -1.47 -13.31 49.82
CA GLY A 91 -0.16 -13.67 49.27
C GLY A 91 0.07 -15.15 49.03
N VAL A 92 -0.96 -16.00 49.14
CA VAL A 92 -0.85 -17.44 48.86
C VAL A 92 -0.79 -17.72 47.36
N THR A 93 0.07 -18.66 46.96
CA THR A 93 0.15 -19.19 45.59
C THR A 93 -0.39 -20.61 45.53
N VAL A 94 -1.35 -20.87 44.63
CA VAL A 94 -1.76 -22.23 44.25
C VAL A 94 -1.13 -22.59 42.92
N ASN A 95 -0.46 -23.74 42.85
CA ASN A 95 0.12 -24.27 41.61
C ASN A 95 -0.50 -25.64 41.30
N THR A 96 -1.18 -25.75 40.16
CA THR A 96 -1.82 -27.03 39.75
C THR A 96 -0.79 -28.09 39.33
N ASN A 97 0.46 -27.70 39.04
CA ASN A 97 1.59 -28.60 38.83
C ASN A 97 1.33 -29.70 37.77
N GLY A 98 0.54 -29.39 36.75
CA GLY A 98 0.17 -30.29 35.65
C GLY A 98 -1.05 -31.18 35.92
N HIS A 99 -1.68 -31.03 37.08
CA HIS A 99 -2.91 -31.71 37.45
C HIS A 99 -4.15 -30.85 37.13
N THR A 100 -5.31 -31.50 37.03
CA THR A 100 -6.57 -30.80 36.77
C THR A 100 -7.13 -30.23 38.07
N LEU A 101 -7.55 -28.97 38.05
CA LEU A 101 -8.30 -28.34 39.14
C LEU A 101 -9.70 -27.92 38.65
N LEU A 102 -10.74 -28.47 39.25
CA LEU A 102 -12.14 -28.15 38.92
C LEU A 102 -12.78 -27.42 40.12
N ALA A 103 -13.01 -26.12 39.99
CA ALA A 103 -13.76 -25.30 40.93
C ALA A 103 -15.19 -25.07 40.39
N LEU A 104 -16.15 -25.89 40.78
CA LEU A 104 -17.42 -26.00 40.07
C LEU A 104 -18.34 -24.76 40.16
N VAL A 105 -18.05 -23.83 41.07
CA VAL A 105 -18.91 -22.67 41.37
C VAL A 105 -18.19 -21.34 41.15
N HIS A 106 -17.08 -21.08 41.84
CA HIS A 106 -16.39 -19.79 41.75
C HIS A 106 -14.94 -19.93 42.18
N THR A 107 -14.05 -19.22 41.48
CA THR A 107 -12.68 -18.98 41.92
C THR A 107 -12.44 -17.50 42.19
N TYR A 108 -11.92 -17.20 43.39
CA TYR A 108 -11.46 -15.87 43.81
C TYR A 108 -9.93 -15.89 43.96
N VAL A 109 -9.25 -14.94 43.33
CA VAL A 109 -7.80 -14.72 43.49
C VAL A 109 -7.58 -13.26 43.84
N GLU A 110 -7.35 -13.00 45.12
CA GLU A 110 -7.41 -11.65 45.67
C GLU A 110 -6.14 -11.30 46.46
N ASP A 111 -5.87 -10.01 46.62
CA ASP A 111 -4.71 -9.45 47.32
C ASP A 111 -3.37 -9.55 46.57
N ASN A 112 -2.53 -8.53 46.79
CA ASN A 112 -1.22 -8.43 46.19
C ASN A 112 -0.29 -9.59 46.61
N GLY A 113 0.34 -10.24 45.62
CA GLY A 113 1.22 -11.38 45.82
C GLY A 113 0.51 -12.74 45.79
N THR A 114 -0.82 -12.76 45.72
CA THR A 114 -1.61 -13.97 45.55
C THR A 114 -1.59 -14.43 44.09
N ALA A 115 -1.44 -15.73 43.87
CA ALA A 115 -1.36 -16.29 42.52
C ALA A 115 -2.06 -17.65 42.35
N LEU A 116 -2.67 -17.87 41.18
CA LEU A 116 -3.06 -19.18 40.68
C LEU A 116 -2.25 -19.51 39.43
N ILE A 117 -1.40 -20.52 39.51
CA ILE A 117 -0.54 -20.98 38.41
C ILE A 117 -1.15 -22.27 37.82
N VAL A 118 -1.48 -22.21 36.54
CA VAL A 118 -2.19 -23.25 35.78
C VAL A 118 -1.35 -23.72 34.59
N PRO A 119 -0.32 -24.56 34.78
CA PRO A 119 0.35 -25.27 33.70
C PRO A 119 -0.60 -26.16 32.89
N ASP A 120 -0.14 -26.58 31.70
CA ASP A 120 -0.87 -27.58 30.91
C ASP A 120 -1.02 -28.90 31.69
N SER A 121 -2.20 -29.52 31.55
CA SER A 121 -2.47 -30.85 32.10
C SER A 121 -2.45 -31.89 30.98
N PRO A 122 -1.33 -32.60 30.76
CA PRO A 122 -1.09 -33.39 29.55
C PRO A 122 -2.04 -34.59 29.39
N ASN A 123 -2.77 -34.95 30.46
CA ASN A 123 -3.70 -36.08 30.47
C ASN A 123 -5.19 -35.63 30.45
N SER A 124 -5.45 -34.33 30.34
CA SER A 124 -6.80 -33.76 30.37
C SER A 124 -7.04 -32.82 29.18
N SER A 125 -8.30 -32.60 28.83
CA SER A 125 -8.67 -31.60 27.82
C SER A 125 -8.74 -30.17 28.38
N GLN A 126 -8.65 -30.03 29.70
CA GLN A 126 -8.65 -28.76 30.43
C GLN A 126 -7.78 -28.91 31.67
N ALA A 127 -6.90 -27.94 31.93
CA ALA A 127 -6.09 -27.89 33.14
C ALA A 127 -6.86 -27.29 34.32
N PHE A 128 -7.74 -26.33 34.03
CA PHE A 128 -8.54 -25.66 35.05
C PHE A 128 -9.95 -25.38 34.54
N PHE A 129 -10.93 -25.56 35.42
CA PHE A 129 -12.30 -25.14 35.20
C PHE A 129 -12.80 -24.32 36.38
N THR A 130 -13.50 -23.24 36.07
CA THR A 130 -14.32 -22.53 37.03
C THR A 130 -15.62 -22.05 36.40
N PHE A 131 -16.70 -21.94 37.17
CA PHE A 131 -17.93 -21.34 36.61
C PHE A 131 -17.81 -19.81 36.54
N ALA A 132 -17.25 -19.14 37.55
CA ALA A 132 -16.87 -17.74 37.49
C ALA A 132 -15.45 -17.53 38.01
N LEU A 133 -14.75 -16.50 37.53
CA LEU A 133 -13.41 -16.14 37.95
C LEU A 133 -13.37 -14.65 38.31
N ASP A 134 -13.00 -14.34 39.55
CA ASP A 134 -12.75 -12.99 40.01
C ASP A 134 -11.28 -12.86 40.43
N ILE A 135 -10.54 -11.99 39.75
CA ILE A 135 -9.16 -11.63 40.10
C ILE A 135 -9.18 -10.18 40.59
N ALA A 136 -8.84 -9.92 41.85
CA ALA A 136 -8.99 -8.58 42.43
C ALA A 136 -7.81 -8.18 43.33
N ASP A 137 -7.72 -6.88 43.65
CA ASP A 137 -6.81 -6.32 44.65
C ASP A 137 -5.32 -6.70 44.51
N GLY A 138 -4.86 -6.96 43.28
CA GLY A 138 -3.48 -7.33 42.97
C GLY A 138 -3.23 -8.83 42.81
N GLY A 139 -4.29 -9.64 42.83
CA GLY A 139 -4.22 -11.07 42.53
C GLY A 139 -3.78 -11.34 41.08
N SER A 140 -3.25 -12.55 40.85
CA SER A 140 -2.76 -12.96 39.53
C SER A 140 -3.14 -14.38 39.15
N VAL A 141 -3.48 -14.59 37.88
CA VAL A 141 -3.67 -15.93 37.30
C VAL A 141 -2.70 -16.10 36.15
N GLU A 142 -1.87 -17.14 36.19
CA GLU A 142 -0.86 -17.44 35.18
C GLU A 142 -1.16 -18.78 34.50
N LEU A 143 -1.30 -18.78 33.18
CA LEU A 143 -1.55 -19.96 32.36
C LEU A 143 -0.23 -20.47 31.76
N GLY A 144 -0.01 -21.77 31.82
CA GLY A 144 1.23 -22.36 31.32
C GLY A 144 2.45 -21.91 32.13
N GLY A 145 3.62 -22.01 31.51
CA GLY A 145 4.88 -21.51 32.06
C GLY A 145 5.96 -21.52 30.99
N LEU A 146 7.10 -20.85 31.25
CA LEU A 146 8.24 -20.82 30.33
C LEU A 146 8.71 -22.26 29.99
N GLY A 147 8.70 -22.59 28.70
CA GLY A 147 9.06 -23.94 28.21
C GLY A 147 8.00 -25.03 28.41
N GLN A 148 6.80 -24.69 28.90
CA GLN A 148 5.68 -25.62 29.04
C GLN A 148 4.70 -25.53 27.87
N ALA A 149 3.88 -26.57 27.69
CA ALA A 149 2.80 -26.58 26.72
C ALA A 149 1.71 -25.55 27.09
N ALA A 150 0.93 -25.13 26.08
CA ALA A 150 -0.13 -24.15 26.25
C ALA A 150 -1.29 -24.74 27.07
N ALA A 151 -1.67 -24.07 28.16
CA ALA A 151 -2.74 -24.55 29.03
C ALA A 151 -4.13 -24.29 28.40
N THR A 152 -5.10 -25.16 28.71
CA THR A 152 -6.51 -24.92 28.38
C THR A 152 -7.30 -24.68 29.66
N VAL A 153 -7.90 -23.49 29.77
CA VAL A 153 -8.80 -23.11 30.87
C VAL A 153 -10.22 -23.02 30.32
N GLU A 154 -11.20 -23.45 31.11
CA GLU A 154 -12.60 -23.30 30.77
C GLU A 154 -13.35 -22.51 31.85
N ILE A 155 -14.05 -21.46 31.43
CA ILE A 155 -14.93 -20.64 32.26
C ILE A 155 -16.37 -20.92 31.84
N GLY A 156 -17.15 -21.45 32.79
CA GLY A 156 -18.49 -21.99 32.54
C GLY A 156 -19.63 -20.97 32.57
N GLY A 157 -19.40 -19.79 33.14
CA GLY A 157 -20.39 -18.75 33.41
C GLY A 157 -19.94 -17.38 32.88
N PRO A 158 -20.89 -16.44 32.68
CA PRO A 158 -20.57 -15.08 32.28
C PRO A 158 -20.06 -14.24 33.46
N GLN A 159 -19.62 -13.01 33.18
CA GLN A 159 -19.23 -12.00 34.17
C GLN A 159 -18.02 -12.36 35.04
N SER A 160 -17.01 -13.02 34.47
CA SER A 160 -15.71 -13.09 35.14
C SER A 160 -15.06 -11.70 35.15
N THR A 161 -14.30 -11.38 36.19
CA THR A 161 -13.71 -10.06 36.37
C THR A 161 -12.20 -10.10 36.58
N ILE A 162 -11.52 -9.09 36.04
CA ILE A 162 -10.13 -8.76 36.37
C ILE A 162 -10.13 -7.32 36.87
N GLY A 163 -10.05 -7.16 38.18
CA GLY A 163 -10.04 -5.87 38.85
C GLY A 163 -8.73 -5.10 38.62
N ALA A 164 -8.80 -3.79 38.83
CA ALA A 164 -7.65 -2.90 38.71
C ALA A 164 -6.43 -3.39 39.53
N GLY A 165 -5.25 -3.32 38.93
CA GLY A 165 -4.00 -3.81 39.51
C GLY A 165 -3.83 -5.33 39.51
N SER A 166 -4.85 -6.09 39.10
CA SER A 166 -4.80 -7.56 38.99
C SER A 166 -4.39 -7.99 37.59
N SER A 167 -3.97 -9.24 37.43
CA SER A 167 -3.45 -9.72 36.14
C SER A 167 -3.88 -11.13 35.76
N LEU A 168 -4.10 -11.31 34.46
CA LEU A 168 -4.29 -12.60 33.80
C LEU A 168 -3.21 -12.74 32.72
N ALA A 169 -2.32 -13.70 32.87
CA ALA A 169 -1.17 -13.83 31.99
C ALA A 169 -0.91 -15.26 31.53
N GLY A 170 -0.03 -15.44 30.54
CA GLY A 170 0.57 -16.74 30.23
C GLY A 170 0.44 -17.21 28.79
N ASN A 171 0.38 -18.54 28.61
CA ASN A 171 0.31 -19.25 27.34
C ASN A 171 -0.85 -20.25 27.34
N GLY A 172 -1.84 -20.07 26.47
CA GLY A 172 -3.00 -20.94 26.48
C GLY A 172 -4.24 -20.44 25.76
N THR A 173 -5.32 -21.18 25.96
CA THR A 173 -6.67 -20.80 25.55
C THR A 173 -7.59 -20.77 26.75
N ILE A 174 -8.30 -19.67 26.92
CA ILE A 174 -9.42 -19.53 27.84
C ILE A 174 -10.69 -19.67 27.03
N LYS A 175 -11.41 -20.76 27.28
CA LYS A 175 -12.69 -21.06 26.64
C LYS A 175 -13.82 -20.57 27.52
N PHE A 176 -14.70 -19.78 26.94
CA PHE A 176 -15.97 -19.41 27.57
C PHE A 176 -17.05 -20.29 26.95
N ASP A 177 -17.42 -21.37 27.63
CA ASP A 177 -18.41 -22.37 27.20
C ASP A 177 -19.46 -22.57 28.31
N ASN A 178 -20.47 -23.41 28.07
CA ASN A 178 -21.39 -23.93 29.07
C ASN A 178 -22.36 -22.94 29.76
N PHE A 179 -22.49 -21.70 29.27
CA PHE A 179 -23.56 -20.77 29.67
C PHE A 179 -24.59 -20.52 28.56
N GLN A 180 -25.83 -20.18 28.96
CA GLN A 180 -26.93 -19.78 28.07
C GLN A 180 -26.97 -18.25 27.92
N GLY A 181 -26.01 -17.67 27.22
CA GLY A 181 -25.97 -16.23 26.95
C GLY A 181 -26.50 -15.83 25.58
N ASN A 182 -26.66 -14.52 25.40
CA ASN A 182 -26.94 -13.86 24.12
C ASN A 182 -25.74 -13.00 23.69
N SER A 183 -25.81 -12.39 22.51
CA SER A 183 -24.73 -11.53 21.98
C SER A 183 -24.41 -10.26 22.79
N GLU A 184 -25.09 -10.02 23.92
CA GLU A 184 -24.84 -8.88 24.82
C GLU A 184 -24.30 -9.35 26.18
N THR A 185 -24.16 -10.66 26.38
CA THR A 185 -23.70 -11.23 27.65
C THR A 185 -22.19 -11.02 27.78
N VAL A 186 -21.77 -10.18 28.73
CA VAL A 186 -20.35 -9.95 29.05
C VAL A 186 -19.74 -11.21 29.67
N LEU A 187 -18.68 -11.72 29.04
CA LEU A 187 -17.99 -12.93 29.44
C LEU A 187 -16.86 -12.65 30.41
N LEU A 188 -16.12 -11.59 30.11
CA LEU A 188 -15.00 -11.08 30.88
C LEU A 188 -15.13 -9.56 30.91
N ASP A 189 -15.01 -8.99 32.10
CA ASP A 189 -14.84 -7.56 32.38
C ASP A 189 -13.41 -7.35 32.90
N ASN A 190 -12.60 -6.61 32.15
CA ASN A 190 -11.19 -6.39 32.47
C ASN A 190 -10.89 -4.92 32.76
N SER A 191 -10.76 -4.58 34.04
CA SER A 191 -10.14 -3.33 34.51
C SER A 191 -8.66 -3.51 34.88
N GLY A 192 -8.09 -4.72 34.74
CA GLY A 192 -6.71 -5.06 35.06
C GLY A 192 -5.83 -5.25 33.83
N THR A 193 -4.86 -6.15 33.91
CA THR A 193 -3.93 -6.44 32.80
C THR A 193 -4.09 -7.85 32.25
N ILE A 194 -4.26 -7.98 30.93
CA ILE A 194 -4.16 -9.24 30.20
C ILE A 194 -2.84 -9.27 29.44
N ARG A 195 -2.00 -10.29 29.68
CA ARG A 195 -0.64 -10.36 29.09
C ARG A 195 -0.26 -11.77 28.61
N PRO A 196 -0.16 -12.05 27.29
CA PRO A 196 0.53 -13.25 26.84
C PRO A 196 2.02 -13.19 27.21
N GLN A 197 2.60 -14.31 27.66
CA GLN A 197 4.01 -14.34 28.13
C GLN A 197 4.93 -15.28 27.34
N ASN A 198 4.37 -16.25 26.61
CA ASN A 198 5.16 -17.20 25.82
C ASN A 198 4.26 -17.81 24.73
N GLY A 199 4.46 -17.46 23.46
CA GLY A 199 3.62 -18.00 22.39
C GLY A 199 2.29 -17.26 22.27
N PHE A 200 1.18 -17.81 22.77
CA PHE A 200 -0.12 -17.16 22.57
C PHE A 200 -1.06 -17.25 23.78
N LEU A 201 -1.92 -16.25 23.94
CA LEU A 201 -3.08 -16.28 24.82
C LEU A 201 -4.33 -16.04 23.96
N SER A 202 -5.32 -16.94 24.05
CA SER A 202 -6.56 -16.81 23.27
C SER A 202 -7.78 -16.71 24.18
N LEU A 203 -8.60 -15.69 23.97
CA LEU A 203 -9.94 -15.54 24.54
C LEU A 203 -10.96 -16.07 23.53
N LEU A 204 -11.57 -17.21 23.84
CA LEU A 204 -12.38 -17.97 22.87
C LEU A 204 -13.79 -18.24 23.41
N PRO A 205 -14.83 -17.55 22.90
CA PRO A 205 -16.21 -17.98 23.13
C PRO A 205 -16.51 -19.26 22.32
N VAL A 206 -17.08 -20.28 22.96
CA VAL A 206 -17.33 -21.59 22.33
C VAL A 206 -18.83 -21.92 22.28
N GLY A 207 -19.28 -22.52 21.18
CA GLY A 207 -20.62 -23.13 21.08
C GLY A 207 -21.74 -22.16 20.67
N ALA A 208 -22.97 -22.43 21.13
CA ALA A 208 -24.12 -21.53 20.90
C ALA A 208 -24.06 -20.27 21.78
N SER A 209 -23.11 -20.24 22.71
CA SER A 209 -22.83 -19.19 23.66
C SER A 209 -22.23 -18.00 22.91
N ARG A 210 -23.11 -17.07 22.54
CA ARG A 210 -22.73 -15.74 22.05
C ARG A 210 -22.47 -14.89 23.28
N GLY A 211 -21.40 -14.12 23.27
CA GLY A 211 -21.08 -13.18 24.35
C GLY A 211 -20.05 -12.19 23.85
N VAL A 212 -19.81 -11.17 24.67
CA VAL A 212 -18.91 -10.05 24.39
C VAL A 212 -17.81 -9.99 25.44
N PHE A 213 -16.68 -9.41 25.08
CA PHE A 213 -15.61 -9.08 26.00
C PHE A 213 -15.62 -7.59 26.29
N ASP A 214 -15.67 -7.22 27.56
CA ASP A 214 -15.40 -5.87 28.04
C ASP A 214 -13.92 -5.87 28.47
N LEU A 215 -13.04 -5.31 27.64
CA LEU A 215 -11.58 -5.46 27.79
C LEU A 215 -10.90 -4.29 28.52
N ASP A 216 -11.65 -3.23 28.75
CA ASP A 216 -11.29 -2.00 29.45
C ASP A 216 -12.09 -1.80 30.73
N GLY A 217 -13.15 -2.59 30.90
CA GLY A 217 -13.96 -2.71 32.10
C GLY A 217 -14.83 -1.50 32.33
N ALA A 218 -15.70 -1.57 33.35
CA ALA A 218 -16.60 -0.48 33.69
C ALA A 218 -15.90 0.85 34.08
N ASN A 219 -14.60 0.79 34.41
CA ASN A 219 -13.77 1.96 34.72
C ASN A 219 -12.91 2.43 33.54
N GLU A 220 -12.94 1.75 32.40
CA GLU A 220 -12.32 2.21 31.15
C GLU A 220 -10.77 2.27 31.26
N ASP A 221 -10.20 1.38 32.09
CA ASP A 221 -8.80 1.37 32.55
C ASP A 221 -8.04 0.08 32.19
N GLY A 222 -8.70 -0.89 31.53
CA GLY A 222 -8.07 -2.16 31.22
C GLY A 222 -6.88 -2.06 30.26
N VAL A 223 -5.90 -2.94 30.47
CA VAL A 223 -4.64 -2.99 29.73
C VAL A 223 -4.51 -4.34 29.04
N LEU A 224 -4.30 -4.31 27.73
CA LEU A 224 -3.87 -5.43 26.92
C LEU A 224 -2.39 -5.25 26.63
N ASP A 225 -1.55 -5.99 27.35
CA ASP A 225 -0.10 -5.89 27.22
C ASP A 225 0.41 -7.06 26.37
N VAL A 226 0.63 -6.81 25.09
CA VAL A 226 1.17 -7.75 24.10
C VAL A 226 2.62 -7.37 23.79
N ASP A 227 3.39 -7.03 24.83
CA ASP A 227 4.83 -6.80 24.78
C ASP A 227 5.50 -7.73 25.79
N ASP A 228 6.33 -8.67 25.31
CA ASP A 228 7.13 -9.55 26.19
C ASP A 228 8.43 -8.89 26.69
N GLY A 229 8.67 -7.65 26.28
CA GLY A 229 9.78 -6.79 26.64
C GLY A 229 10.84 -6.73 25.53
N SER A 230 11.29 -5.52 25.21
CA SER A 230 12.22 -5.14 24.13
C SER A 230 13.60 -5.84 24.04
N PHE A 231 13.87 -6.85 24.87
CA PHE A 231 15.12 -7.61 24.90
C PHE A 231 14.94 -9.13 24.75
N LEU A 232 13.71 -9.64 24.71
CA LEU A 232 13.47 -11.06 24.52
C LEU A 232 13.30 -11.36 23.02
N ALA A 233 13.91 -12.45 22.55
CA ALA A 233 13.82 -12.89 21.15
C ALA A 233 12.59 -13.79 20.91
N THR A 234 11.61 -13.72 21.80
CA THR A 234 10.36 -14.45 21.72
C THR A 234 9.29 -13.57 21.07
N SER A 235 8.24 -14.19 20.54
CA SER A 235 7.09 -13.49 20.00
C SER A 235 5.86 -13.96 20.75
N VAL A 236 5.06 -13.04 21.26
CA VAL A 236 3.78 -13.29 21.91
C VAL A 236 2.61 -12.85 21.04
N ARG A 237 1.48 -13.53 21.23
CA ARG A 237 0.25 -13.23 20.52
C ARG A 237 -0.95 -13.23 21.45
N LEU A 238 -1.74 -12.16 21.40
CA LEU A 238 -3.08 -12.14 21.98
C LEU A 238 -4.12 -12.36 20.87
N ASN A 239 -4.98 -13.37 21.01
CA ASN A 239 -6.12 -13.58 20.12
C ASN A 239 -7.44 -13.34 20.85
N VAL A 240 -8.25 -12.43 20.33
CA VAL A 240 -9.61 -12.15 20.81
C VAL A 240 -10.60 -12.65 19.76
N TYR A 241 -11.23 -13.79 20.03
CA TYR A 241 -12.15 -14.46 19.11
C TYR A 241 -13.63 -14.12 19.37
N GLY A 242 -13.91 -13.04 20.10
CA GLY A 242 -15.26 -12.56 20.37
C GLY A 242 -15.38 -11.06 20.13
N PRO A 243 -16.60 -10.54 19.89
CA PRO A 243 -16.84 -9.10 19.79
C PRO A 243 -16.58 -8.40 21.12
N LEU A 244 -16.23 -7.11 21.06
CA LEU A 244 -16.15 -6.26 22.25
C LEU A 244 -17.55 -5.81 22.68
N ALA A 245 -17.73 -5.60 23.99
CA ALA A 245 -19.00 -5.18 24.57
C ALA A 245 -19.37 -3.75 24.16
N ASP A 246 -18.35 -2.90 24.08
CA ASP A 246 -18.40 -1.50 23.71
C ASP A 246 -17.10 -1.09 23.01
N SER A 247 -16.74 0.19 23.08
CA SER A 247 -15.56 0.74 22.41
C SER A 247 -14.40 0.76 23.39
N PHE A 248 -13.27 0.19 22.99
CA PHE A 248 -12.10 0.10 23.84
C PHE A 248 -11.48 1.48 24.05
N THR A 249 -11.37 1.90 25.30
CA THR A 249 -10.80 3.16 25.77
C THR A 249 -9.54 2.97 26.63
N GLY A 250 -9.22 1.72 26.95
CA GLY A 250 -8.02 1.30 27.67
C GLY A 250 -6.73 1.43 26.85
N ILE A 251 -5.71 0.66 27.25
CA ILE A 251 -4.38 0.67 26.63
C ILE A 251 -4.10 -0.69 25.99
N LEU A 252 -3.72 -0.69 24.71
CA LEU A 252 -3.18 -1.85 24.00
C LEU A 252 -1.72 -1.56 23.66
N GLN A 253 -0.79 -2.38 24.18
CA GLN A 253 0.63 -2.30 23.87
C GLN A 253 1.04 -3.51 23.05
N ILE A 254 1.84 -3.30 21.99
CA ILE A 254 2.34 -4.37 21.12
C ILE A 254 3.85 -4.18 20.96
N GLY A 255 4.63 -5.18 21.39
CA GLY A 255 6.08 -5.17 21.37
C GLY A 255 6.71 -5.63 20.04
N GLN A 256 8.02 -5.87 20.10
CA GLN A 256 8.81 -6.33 18.97
C GLN A 256 8.38 -7.73 18.54
N ASP A 257 8.06 -7.91 17.25
CA ASP A 257 7.66 -9.20 16.66
C ASP A 257 6.39 -9.83 17.28
N ASP A 258 5.64 -9.03 18.05
CA ASP A 258 4.43 -9.41 18.76
C ASP A 258 3.17 -9.09 17.96
N GLN A 259 2.06 -9.77 18.31
CA GLN A 259 0.81 -9.65 17.57
C GLN A 259 -0.44 -9.59 18.44
N ALA A 260 -1.25 -8.54 18.25
CA ALA A 260 -2.63 -8.52 18.69
C ALA A 260 -3.57 -8.88 17.52
N HIS A 261 -4.52 -9.78 17.76
CA HIS A 261 -5.48 -10.26 16.77
C HIS A 261 -6.93 -10.15 17.26
N PHE A 262 -7.77 -9.41 16.54
CA PHE A 262 -9.19 -9.25 16.83
C PHE A 262 -10.05 -9.85 15.71
N ALA A 263 -10.77 -10.92 15.99
CA ALA A 263 -11.54 -11.64 14.96
C ALA A 263 -12.88 -10.99 14.57
N PHE A 264 -13.21 -9.84 15.17
CA PHE A 264 -14.45 -9.09 14.94
C PHE A 264 -14.13 -7.60 14.82
N PRO A 265 -14.92 -6.83 14.04
CA PRO A 265 -14.77 -5.39 13.99
C PRO A 265 -14.91 -4.78 15.38
N TRP A 266 -14.06 -3.80 15.67
CA TRP A 266 -13.99 -3.20 16.99
C TRP A 266 -13.66 -1.71 16.89
N ARG A 267 -13.83 -1.03 18.01
CA ARG A 267 -13.81 0.42 18.10
C ARG A 267 -12.81 0.86 19.15
N LEU A 268 -12.05 1.90 18.84
CA LEU A 268 -11.13 2.58 19.76
C LEU A 268 -11.65 3.99 20.04
N GLY A 269 -11.84 4.30 21.32
CA GLY A 269 -12.19 5.62 21.82
C GLY A 269 -13.63 5.77 22.26
N SER A 270 -13.96 6.96 22.78
CA SER A 270 -15.25 7.23 23.42
C SER A 270 -15.82 8.59 23.04
N SER A 271 -17.15 8.65 22.98
CA SER A 271 -17.90 9.91 22.84
C SER A 271 -17.92 10.74 24.13
N ASN A 272 -17.57 10.12 25.26
CA ASN A 272 -17.57 10.76 26.57
C ASN A 272 -16.21 11.43 26.84
N GLN A 273 -16.20 12.77 26.86
CA GLN A 273 -15.00 13.60 27.07
C GLN A 273 -14.33 13.44 28.45
N VAL A 274 -14.93 12.66 29.36
CA VAL A 274 -14.41 12.39 30.71
C VAL A 274 -13.66 11.05 30.79
N LEU A 275 -13.89 10.14 29.84
CA LEU A 275 -13.25 8.83 29.83
C LEU A 275 -11.88 8.87 29.16
N ASN A 276 -11.09 7.83 29.40
CA ASN A 276 -9.89 7.56 28.61
C ASN A 276 -10.28 7.45 27.13
N ALA A 277 -9.31 7.71 26.27
CA ALA A 277 -9.58 7.92 24.87
C ALA A 277 -9.30 6.72 23.98
N GLY A 278 -8.80 5.62 24.54
CA GLY A 278 -8.23 4.52 23.78
C GLY A 278 -6.83 4.86 23.29
N LEU A 279 -5.87 4.02 23.67
CA LEU A 279 -4.49 4.15 23.26
C LEU A 279 -3.97 2.81 22.73
N ILE A 280 -3.45 2.82 21.52
CA ILE A 280 -2.66 1.73 20.95
C ILE A 280 -1.20 2.21 20.87
N GLU A 281 -0.28 1.47 21.46
CA GLU A 281 1.16 1.69 21.37
C GLU A 281 1.81 0.51 20.65
N MET A 282 2.54 0.80 19.58
CA MET A 282 3.22 -0.19 18.76
C MET A 282 4.72 0.10 18.80
N ASN A 283 5.49 -0.78 19.43
CA ASN A 283 6.94 -0.66 19.57
C ASN A 283 7.62 -1.83 18.85
N GLY A 284 7.92 -1.65 17.56
CA GLY A 284 8.55 -2.70 16.76
C GLY A 284 10.03 -2.89 17.04
N ASP A 285 10.73 -1.90 17.63
CA ASP A 285 12.18 -1.89 17.83
C ASP A 285 12.95 -2.30 16.54
N ASN A 286 13.63 -3.46 16.54
CA ASN A 286 14.34 -3.97 15.36
C ASN A 286 13.48 -4.93 14.50
N GLY A 287 12.24 -5.18 14.90
CA GLY A 287 11.28 -6.09 14.30
C GLY A 287 9.96 -5.40 13.96
N THR A 288 8.85 -6.13 14.09
CA THR A 288 7.50 -5.64 13.72
C THR A 288 6.47 -5.82 14.82
N ALA A 289 5.87 -4.74 15.31
CA ALA A 289 4.65 -4.77 16.09
C ALA A 289 3.45 -4.96 15.15
N THR A 290 2.60 -5.97 15.38
CA THR A 290 1.54 -6.36 14.44
C THR A 290 0.14 -6.23 15.05
N LEU A 291 -0.72 -5.43 14.43
CA LEU A 291 -2.15 -5.45 14.68
C LEU A 291 -2.87 -6.11 13.50
N SER A 292 -3.75 -7.06 13.79
CA SER A 292 -4.39 -7.89 12.76
C SER A 292 -5.84 -8.24 13.09
N GLY A 293 -6.56 -8.69 12.05
CA GLY A 293 -7.93 -9.15 12.17
C GLY A 293 -8.91 -8.26 11.42
N GLU A 294 -10.12 -8.15 11.94
CA GLU A 294 -11.20 -7.36 11.34
C GLU A 294 -11.03 -5.85 11.59
N ALA A 295 -11.89 -5.05 10.98
CA ALA A 295 -11.76 -3.59 10.93
C ALA A 295 -11.67 -2.91 12.30
N LEU A 296 -10.71 -1.98 12.43
CA LEU A 296 -10.58 -1.04 13.54
C LEU A 296 -11.20 0.32 13.15
N GLU A 297 -12.20 0.77 13.90
CA GLU A 297 -12.75 2.11 13.82
C GLU A 297 -12.25 2.96 15.00
N MET A 298 -11.39 3.95 14.74
CA MET A 298 -10.94 4.93 15.73
C MET A 298 -11.81 6.18 15.65
N PHE A 299 -12.33 6.64 16.78
CA PHE A 299 -13.27 7.77 16.80
C PHE A 299 -13.14 8.68 18.03
N HIS A 300 -13.39 9.99 17.82
CA HIS A 300 -13.32 11.09 18.80
C HIS A 300 -11.92 11.59 19.19
N ASN A 301 -11.90 12.85 19.68
CA ASN A 301 -10.76 13.79 19.76
C ASN A 301 -9.52 13.37 20.59
N ASN A 302 -9.37 12.12 21.01
CA ASN A 302 -8.20 11.67 21.77
C ASN A 302 -7.80 10.21 21.47
N ALA A 303 -8.53 9.47 20.62
CA ALA A 303 -8.15 8.10 20.28
C ALA A 303 -6.84 8.09 19.52
N LYS A 304 -5.85 7.34 20.02
CA LYS A 304 -4.47 7.38 19.50
C LYS A 304 -3.96 6.02 19.13
N LEU A 305 -3.34 5.96 17.96
CA LEU A 305 -2.42 4.89 17.58
C LEU A 305 -1.04 5.50 17.46
N ASN A 306 -0.12 5.09 18.33
CA ASN A 306 1.25 5.57 18.37
C ASN A 306 2.19 4.48 17.90
N VAL A 307 2.88 4.72 16.79
CA VAL A 307 4.05 3.94 16.37
C VAL A 307 5.27 4.55 17.04
N LEU A 308 5.81 3.87 18.05
CA LEU A 308 6.86 4.42 18.92
C LEU A 308 8.27 4.20 18.37
N SER A 309 8.52 3.05 17.74
CA SER A 309 9.79 2.71 17.08
C SER A 309 9.61 1.50 16.16
N GLY A 310 10.61 1.22 15.32
CA GLY A 310 10.61 0.06 14.44
C GLY A 310 9.45 0.07 13.45
N LYS A 311 8.98 -1.12 13.05
CA LYS A 311 7.85 -1.26 12.13
C LYS A 311 6.54 -1.55 12.88
N ALA A 312 5.49 -0.80 12.59
CA ALA A 312 4.10 -1.15 12.88
C ALA A 312 3.41 -1.68 11.61
N SER A 313 2.82 -2.87 11.70
CA SER A 313 2.05 -3.47 10.59
C SER A 313 0.58 -3.60 10.96
N LEU A 314 -0.27 -2.99 10.12
CA LEU A 314 -1.72 -2.98 10.23
C LEU A 314 -2.29 -3.90 9.14
N LEU A 315 -2.60 -5.13 9.53
CA LEU A 315 -3.06 -6.19 8.61
C LEU A 315 -4.57 -6.19 8.37
N GLY A 316 -5.33 -5.38 9.11
CA GLY A 316 -6.76 -5.20 8.94
C GLY A 316 -7.09 -3.76 8.53
N PRO A 317 -8.32 -3.50 8.00
CA PRO A 317 -8.76 -2.15 7.67
C PRO A 317 -8.74 -1.20 8.88
N VAL A 318 -8.22 0.01 8.71
CA VAL A 318 -8.23 1.05 9.76
C VAL A 318 -8.99 2.27 9.27
N THR A 319 -9.97 2.72 10.04
CA THR A 319 -10.67 3.99 9.79
C THR A 319 -10.48 4.94 10.97
N VAL A 320 -9.93 6.12 10.71
CA VAL A 320 -9.69 7.15 11.71
C VAL A 320 -10.64 8.32 11.45
N THR A 321 -11.57 8.56 12.38
CA THR A 321 -12.53 9.67 12.36
C THR A 321 -12.34 10.51 13.63
N ARG A 322 -11.70 11.69 13.54
CA ARG A 322 -11.39 12.54 14.71
C ARG A 322 -10.39 11.95 15.72
N GLY A 323 -9.72 10.85 15.38
CA GLY A 323 -8.58 10.29 16.13
C GLY A 323 -7.25 10.69 15.52
N GLN A 324 -6.14 10.22 16.08
CA GLN A 324 -4.79 10.51 15.62
C GLN A 324 -3.98 9.23 15.41
N VAL A 325 -3.27 9.16 14.29
CA VAL A 325 -2.17 8.21 14.08
C VAL A 325 -0.87 9.00 14.21
N ASN A 326 -0.03 8.64 15.17
CA ASN A 326 1.25 9.28 15.40
C ASN A 326 2.38 8.32 15.02
N VAL A 327 3.28 8.73 14.15
CA VAL A 327 4.45 7.93 13.74
C VAL A 327 5.72 8.60 14.26
N ALA A 328 6.45 7.94 15.16
CA ALA A 328 7.67 8.50 15.73
C ALA A 328 8.80 8.61 14.69
N PRO A 329 9.80 9.48 14.93
CA PRO A 329 10.96 9.60 14.06
C PRO A 329 11.70 8.27 13.85
N GLY A 330 12.04 7.95 12.59
CA GLY A 330 12.72 6.70 12.22
C GLY A 330 11.85 5.44 12.22
N ALA A 331 10.55 5.56 12.51
CA ALA A 331 9.64 4.42 12.52
C ALA A 331 8.99 4.18 11.14
N THR A 332 8.51 2.96 10.92
CA THR A 332 7.77 2.57 9.72
C THR A 332 6.33 2.24 10.08
N ILE A 333 5.37 2.76 9.33
CA ILE A 333 3.97 2.31 9.39
C ILE A 333 3.56 1.64 8.07
N HIS A 334 2.93 0.47 8.17
CA HIS A 334 2.53 -0.33 7.01
C HIS A 334 1.03 -0.63 7.05
N PHE A 335 0.30 -0.10 6.06
CA PHE A 335 -1.12 -0.38 5.83
C PHE A 335 -1.28 -1.46 4.76
N SER A 336 -1.74 -2.64 5.17
CA SER A 336 -1.91 -3.78 4.25
C SER A 336 -3.31 -3.87 3.63
N GLU A 337 -4.30 -3.20 4.22
CA GLU A 337 -5.71 -3.24 3.81
C GLU A 337 -6.28 -1.83 3.62
N ASN A 338 -7.44 -1.74 2.96
CA ASN A 338 -8.10 -0.47 2.70
C ASN A 338 -8.31 0.32 4.00
N SER A 339 -7.74 1.53 4.07
CA SER A 339 -7.69 2.35 5.27
C SER A 339 -7.97 3.82 4.96
N TRP A 340 -8.54 4.52 5.94
CA TRP A 340 -9.01 5.90 5.79
C TRP A 340 -8.65 6.74 7.00
N ILE A 341 -8.10 7.91 6.77
CA ILE A 341 -7.95 8.99 7.76
C ILE A 341 -8.85 10.12 7.26
N ARG A 342 -9.94 10.40 7.98
CA ARG A 342 -11.01 11.25 7.46
C ARG A 342 -11.76 12.00 8.55
N GLU A 343 -12.60 12.94 8.14
CA GLU A 343 -13.53 13.63 9.05
C GLU A 343 -12.83 14.23 10.30
N ASN A 344 -11.71 14.93 10.08
CA ASN A 344 -10.78 15.46 11.11
C ASN A 344 -9.95 14.40 11.84
N GLY A 345 -9.79 13.20 11.28
CA GLY A 345 -8.68 12.32 11.67
C GLY A 345 -7.36 12.94 11.23
N GLU A 346 -6.32 12.80 12.06
CA GLU A 346 -5.02 13.40 11.80
C GLU A 346 -3.96 12.30 11.60
N PHE A 347 -3.08 12.52 10.62
CA PHE A 347 -1.89 11.70 10.41
C PHE A 347 -0.66 12.52 10.78
N VAL A 348 -0.15 12.29 11.98
CA VAL A 348 0.94 13.07 12.56
C VAL A 348 2.23 12.27 12.44
N THR A 349 3.20 12.85 11.75
CA THR A 349 4.46 12.21 11.40
C THR A 349 5.60 12.90 12.15
N GLY A 350 6.54 12.11 12.64
CA GLY A 350 7.81 12.60 13.15
C GLY A 350 8.84 12.70 12.03
N ASP A 351 9.98 13.33 12.31
CA ASP A 351 11.04 13.46 11.31
C ASP A 351 11.53 12.07 10.84
N HIS A 352 11.77 11.87 9.53
CA HIS A 352 12.41 10.65 9.00
C HIS A 352 11.60 9.34 9.20
N TYR A 353 10.32 9.30 8.85
CA TYR A 353 9.51 8.06 8.94
C TYR A 353 9.32 7.37 7.58
N ASP A 354 8.93 6.10 7.60
CA ASP A 354 8.57 5.34 6.38
C ASP A 354 7.08 4.97 6.36
N LEU A 355 6.46 5.05 5.18
CA LEU A 355 5.07 4.69 4.92
C LEU A 355 5.01 3.60 3.85
N ILE A 356 4.34 2.48 4.14
CA ILE A 356 4.13 1.38 3.18
C ILE A 356 2.63 1.16 2.96
N VAL A 357 2.21 1.09 1.69
CA VAL A 357 0.81 0.96 1.26
C VAL A 357 0.64 -0.20 0.26
N ASP A 358 -0.13 -1.24 0.63
CA ASP A 358 -0.40 -2.40 -0.24
C ASP A 358 -1.80 -2.40 -0.88
N LYS A 359 -2.71 -1.59 -0.34
CA LYS A 359 -4.10 -1.40 -0.79
C LYS A 359 -4.44 0.08 -0.80
N LEU A 360 -5.70 0.48 -0.65
CA LEU A 360 -6.05 1.90 -0.56
C LEU A 360 -5.65 2.47 0.81
N LEU A 361 -4.85 3.53 0.84
CA LEU A 361 -4.79 4.46 1.97
C LEU A 361 -5.27 5.82 1.49
N ARG A 362 -6.35 6.33 2.09
CA ARG A 362 -6.86 7.68 1.82
C ARG A 362 -6.68 8.56 3.04
N ILE A 363 -6.03 9.71 2.85
CA ILE A 363 -5.79 10.71 3.89
C ILE A 363 -6.53 12.00 3.50
N ASP A 364 -7.61 12.29 4.20
CA ASP A 364 -8.37 13.54 4.15
C ASP A 364 -7.98 14.43 5.36
N ASP A 365 -6.74 14.93 5.35
CA ASP A 365 -6.19 15.85 6.35
C ASP A 365 -5.85 17.18 5.67
N PRO A 366 -6.46 18.32 6.07
CA PRO A 366 -6.22 19.60 5.41
C PRO A 366 -4.79 20.14 5.57
N HIS A 367 -4.02 19.63 6.53
CA HIS A 367 -2.71 20.14 6.91
C HIS A 367 -1.70 19.02 7.22
N ILE A 368 -1.74 17.92 6.48
CA ILE A 368 -0.73 16.87 6.61
C ILE A 368 0.67 17.43 6.39
N ASP A 369 1.61 16.99 7.21
CA ASP A 369 3.06 17.13 7.02
C ASP A 369 3.59 15.79 6.49
N TRP A 370 3.86 15.70 5.19
CA TRP A 370 4.15 14.43 4.53
C TRP A 370 5.60 14.00 4.72
N ASP A 371 6.59 14.89 4.75
CA ASP A 371 8.01 14.53 4.80
C ASP A 371 8.80 15.23 5.93
N SER A 372 8.16 16.09 6.72
CA SER A 372 8.73 16.83 7.86
C SER A 372 9.84 17.82 7.45
N PRO A 373 10.27 18.76 8.32
CA PRO A 373 11.15 19.86 7.93
C PRO A 373 12.63 19.46 7.68
N SER A 374 12.99 18.17 7.75
CA SER A 374 14.37 17.69 7.57
C SER A 374 14.55 16.95 6.24
N PRO A 375 15.38 17.43 5.29
CA PRO A 375 15.57 16.79 3.99
C PRO A 375 16.16 15.37 4.06
N GLY A 376 15.70 14.46 3.18
CA GLY A 376 16.49 13.32 2.71
C GLY A 376 16.39 11.97 3.46
N SER A 377 15.32 11.68 4.20
CA SER A 377 15.27 10.50 5.08
C SER A 377 13.91 9.82 5.25
N HIS A 378 12.92 10.24 4.47
CA HIS A 378 11.57 9.68 4.47
C HIS A 378 11.39 8.79 3.23
N THR A 379 10.78 7.61 3.37
CA THR A 379 10.36 6.79 2.22
C THR A 379 8.86 6.52 2.23
N THR A 380 8.15 6.91 1.18
CA THR A 380 6.79 6.40 0.90
C THR A 380 6.87 5.32 -0.17
N THR A 381 6.48 4.09 0.18
CA THR A 381 6.40 2.95 -0.75
C THR A 381 4.95 2.58 -1.03
N ILE A 382 4.55 2.65 -2.30
CA ILE A 382 3.24 2.22 -2.80
C ILE A 382 3.46 0.94 -3.62
N ASN A 383 3.05 -0.20 -3.07
CA ASN A 383 3.24 -1.50 -3.70
C ASN A 383 2.20 -1.77 -4.79
N SER A 384 2.43 -2.82 -5.58
CA SER A 384 1.54 -3.22 -6.67
C SER A 384 0.13 -3.53 -6.15
N GLY A 385 -0.87 -2.89 -6.74
CA GLY A 385 -2.26 -2.94 -6.28
C GLY A 385 -2.58 -2.03 -5.09
N GLY A 386 -1.60 -1.29 -4.58
CA GLY A 386 -1.74 -0.22 -3.60
C GLY A 386 -2.06 1.12 -4.26
N ARG A 387 -2.78 1.96 -3.52
CA ARG A 387 -3.09 3.34 -3.89
C ARG A 387 -2.98 4.25 -2.67
N LEU A 388 -2.21 5.31 -2.77
CA LEU A 388 -2.19 6.41 -1.80
C LEU A 388 -2.98 7.59 -2.35
N GLU A 389 -4.05 7.99 -1.68
CA GLU A 389 -4.83 9.20 -2.00
C GLU A 389 -4.61 10.25 -0.90
N ILE A 390 -4.00 11.39 -1.23
CA ILE A 390 -3.82 12.52 -0.30
C ILE A 390 -4.72 13.67 -0.74
N ASN A 391 -5.69 14.02 0.12
CA ASN A 391 -6.63 15.10 -0.07
C ASN A 391 -6.36 16.17 0.99
N SER A 392 -5.52 17.16 0.65
CA SER A 392 -5.03 18.17 1.59
C SER A 392 -5.01 19.59 0.99
N ASN A 393 -4.93 20.62 1.84
CA ASN A 393 -4.63 21.97 1.37
C ASN A 393 -3.13 22.25 1.27
N THR A 394 -2.34 21.59 2.13
CA THR A 394 -0.88 21.69 2.20
C THR A 394 -0.27 20.32 2.47
N ILE A 395 0.87 20.00 1.86
CA ILE A 395 1.58 18.74 2.14
C ILE A 395 2.79 18.92 3.05
N ASP A 396 3.27 20.16 3.18
CA ASP A 396 4.21 20.58 4.20
C ASP A 396 3.74 21.95 4.71
N PRO A 397 3.05 22.01 5.86
CA PRO A 397 2.61 23.26 6.46
C PRO A 397 3.75 24.06 7.12
N GLY A 398 4.99 23.53 7.11
CA GLY A 398 6.28 24.13 7.45
C GLY A 398 6.28 25.34 8.41
N ASN A 399 6.93 25.20 9.56
CA ASN A 399 7.26 26.34 10.42
C ASN A 399 8.74 26.72 10.25
N PRO A 400 9.09 27.88 9.65
CA PRO A 400 8.25 29.08 9.52
C PRO A 400 7.58 29.33 8.16
N PHE A 401 7.82 28.52 7.12
CA PHE A 401 7.20 28.70 5.81
C PHE A 401 6.66 27.38 5.26
N PRO A 402 5.36 27.28 4.95
CA PRO A 402 4.84 26.17 4.16
C PRO A 402 5.43 26.26 2.75
N ASP A 403 6.20 25.26 2.35
CA ASP A 403 6.80 25.15 1.01
C ASP A 403 6.04 24.16 0.11
N ASN A 404 5.13 23.33 0.68
CA ASN A 404 4.42 22.26 -0.05
C ASN A 404 5.39 21.39 -0.87
N GLU A 405 6.58 21.22 -0.33
CA GLU A 405 7.66 20.51 -0.97
C GLU A 405 7.75 19.12 -0.38
N PHE A 406 8.09 18.14 -1.22
CA PHE A 406 8.41 16.80 -0.78
C PHE A 406 9.86 16.49 -1.13
N ARG A 407 10.72 16.35 -0.13
CA ARG A 407 12.17 16.11 -0.23
C ARG A 407 12.59 14.68 0.12
N GLY A 408 11.61 13.77 0.24
CA GLY A 408 11.82 12.36 0.56
C GLY A 408 12.06 11.47 -0.65
N THR A 409 11.99 10.15 -0.42
CA THR A 409 11.94 9.14 -1.47
C THR A 409 10.51 8.66 -1.66
N LEU A 410 10.03 8.64 -2.90
CA LEU A 410 8.75 8.07 -3.28
C LEU A 410 8.98 6.85 -4.17
N GLU A 411 8.63 5.67 -3.71
CA GLU A 411 8.71 4.42 -4.46
C GLU A 411 7.31 3.98 -4.91
N VAL A 412 7.02 4.05 -6.20
CA VAL A 412 5.75 3.58 -6.79
C VAL A 412 6.01 2.30 -7.57
N ASN A 413 5.78 1.17 -6.92
CA ASN A 413 6.08 -0.17 -7.42
C ASN A 413 4.83 -0.79 -8.08
N GLY A 414 4.41 -0.29 -9.23
CA GLY A 414 3.20 -0.74 -9.93
C GLY A 414 1.91 -0.38 -9.18
N GLY A 415 1.99 0.61 -8.29
CA GLY A 415 0.89 1.18 -7.54
C GLY A 415 0.52 2.58 -8.05
N GLU A 416 -0.31 3.29 -7.29
CA GLU A 416 -0.83 4.59 -7.71
C GLU A 416 -0.72 5.63 -6.59
N LEU A 417 -0.15 6.79 -6.91
CA LEU A 417 -0.27 8.00 -6.10
C LEU A 417 -1.31 8.92 -6.72
N ARG A 418 -2.29 9.35 -5.91
CA ARG A 418 -3.27 10.35 -6.27
C ARG A 418 -3.18 11.54 -5.31
N MET A 419 -2.80 12.69 -5.84
CA MET A 419 -2.70 13.95 -5.09
C MET A 419 -3.89 14.84 -5.43
N ASP A 420 -4.87 15.00 -4.55
CA ASP A 420 -5.92 16.01 -4.72
C ASP A 420 -5.64 17.18 -3.75
N ILE A 421 -4.67 18.03 -4.10
CA ILE A 421 -4.31 19.20 -3.32
C ILE A 421 -4.80 20.51 -3.91
N CYS A 422 -5.18 21.49 -3.08
CA CYS A 422 -5.76 22.76 -3.57
C CYS A 422 -4.72 23.75 -4.15
N CYS A 423 -3.44 23.46 -4.00
CA CYS A 423 -2.30 24.30 -4.35
C CYS A 423 -1.27 23.50 -5.17
N GLN A 424 -0.16 24.14 -5.52
CA GLN A 424 0.98 23.52 -6.21
C GLN A 424 1.70 22.50 -5.32
N TRP A 425 1.97 21.31 -5.87
CA TRP A 425 2.83 20.28 -5.28
C TRP A 425 4.23 20.44 -5.87
N VAL A 426 5.24 20.63 -5.02
CA VAL A 426 6.65 20.58 -5.44
C VAL A 426 7.25 19.28 -4.94
N PHE A 427 7.94 18.56 -5.81
CA PHE A 427 8.69 17.37 -5.49
C PHE A 427 10.17 17.65 -5.74
N ASP A 428 10.96 17.50 -4.69
CA ASP A 428 12.38 17.85 -4.62
C ASP A 428 13.18 16.75 -3.89
N GLY A 429 12.86 15.51 -4.27
CA GLY A 429 13.44 14.31 -3.69
C GLY A 429 13.75 13.27 -4.75
N ARG A 430 13.64 11.99 -4.38
CA ARG A 430 13.89 10.86 -5.29
C ARG A 430 12.61 10.08 -5.57
N MET A 431 12.12 10.14 -6.80
CA MET A 431 10.93 9.42 -7.26
C MET A 431 11.36 8.18 -8.05
N MET A 432 10.97 6.99 -7.61
CA MET A 432 11.20 5.74 -8.31
C MET A 432 9.88 5.19 -8.82
N LEU A 433 9.71 5.17 -10.14
CA LEU A 433 8.56 4.61 -10.83
C LEU A 433 8.95 3.25 -11.41
N GLN A 434 8.33 2.19 -10.93
CA GLN A 434 8.66 0.84 -11.37
C GLN A 434 7.43 0.13 -11.90
N TYR A 435 7.46 -0.22 -13.19
CA TYR A 435 6.53 -1.21 -13.71
C TYR A 435 6.86 -2.58 -13.10
N THR A 436 5.93 -3.14 -12.34
CA THR A 436 6.14 -4.43 -11.68
C THR A 436 4.84 -5.21 -11.59
N ASN A 437 4.95 -6.54 -11.59
CA ASN A 437 3.81 -7.47 -11.52
C ASN A 437 2.71 -7.24 -12.57
N GLY A 438 3.04 -6.65 -13.72
CA GLY A 438 2.06 -6.36 -14.77
C GLY A 438 1.26 -5.08 -14.52
N SER A 439 1.69 -4.23 -13.59
CA SER A 439 1.02 -2.99 -13.19
C SER A 439 1.92 -1.79 -13.40
N GLU A 440 1.33 -0.73 -13.94
CA GLU A 440 1.96 0.58 -14.16
C GLU A 440 2.16 1.30 -12.83
N ALA A 441 3.26 2.05 -12.71
CA ALA A 441 3.41 3.03 -11.66
C ALA A 441 2.74 4.33 -12.12
N THR A 442 1.75 4.83 -11.37
CA THR A 442 0.94 5.98 -11.80
C THR A 442 0.99 7.12 -10.79
N ILE A 443 1.29 8.32 -11.26
CA ILE A 443 1.09 9.59 -10.53
C ILE A 443 -0.07 10.33 -11.17
N GLN A 444 -1.06 10.77 -10.38
CA GLN A 444 -2.21 11.50 -10.90
C GLN A 444 -2.81 12.50 -9.90
N GLY A 445 -3.73 13.34 -10.39
CA GLY A 445 -4.45 14.31 -9.59
C GLY A 445 -4.10 15.75 -9.97
N ALA A 446 -3.64 16.54 -9.00
CA ALA A 446 -3.27 17.94 -9.17
C ALA A 446 -1.97 18.10 -9.99
N PRO A 447 -1.80 19.21 -10.73
CA PRO A 447 -0.53 19.56 -11.35
C PRO A 447 0.62 19.64 -10.34
N PHE A 448 1.83 19.25 -10.75
CA PHE A 448 2.98 19.24 -9.87
C PHE A 448 4.28 19.70 -10.56
N ILE A 449 5.25 20.08 -9.75
CA ILE A 449 6.59 20.51 -10.16
C ILE A 449 7.60 19.47 -9.68
N LEU A 450 8.57 19.18 -10.52
CA LEU A 450 9.81 18.49 -10.16
C LEU A 450 10.94 19.53 -10.10
N GLY A 451 11.55 19.70 -8.93
CA GLY A 451 12.62 20.64 -8.63
C GLY A 451 12.13 21.98 -8.06
N ASP A 452 12.97 22.64 -7.26
CA ASP A 452 12.66 23.88 -6.54
C ASP A 452 13.25 25.16 -7.18
N GLY A 453 14.21 25.00 -8.11
CA GLY A 453 14.89 26.06 -8.82
C GLY A 453 16.11 26.66 -8.09
N PHE A 454 16.60 26.08 -6.99
CA PHE A 454 17.68 26.60 -6.15
C PHE A 454 18.88 25.64 -6.01
N ASP A 455 19.80 25.73 -6.97
CA ASP A 455 20.89 24.77 -7.15
C ASP A 455 22.05 24.88 -6.11
N THR A 456 22.13 23.90 -5.19
CA THR A 456 23.42 23.39 -4.63
C THR A 456 23.49 21.85 -4.54
N GLY A 457 22.61 21.10 -5.21
CA GLY A 457 22.48 19.65 -5.08
C GLY A 457 21.78 18.98 -6.27
N ASN A 458 21.55 17.65 -6.17
CA ASN A 458 20.55 16.99 -7.01
C ASN A 458 19.21 17.25 -6.33
N ASP A 459 18.33 18.00 -6.98
CA ASP A 459 17.16 18.61 -6.34
C ASP A 459 15.93 17.69 -6.52
N ALA A 460 15.52 17.36 -7.76
CA ALA A 460 14.54 16.30 -8.03
C ALA A 460 15.04 15.22 -9.00
N LEU A 461 15.12 13.96 -8.55
CA LEU A 461 15.48 12.80 -9.39
C LEU A 461 14.27 11.90 -9.63
N VAL A 462 13.88 11.71 -10.88
CA VAL A 462 12.90 10.70 -11.32
C VAL A 462 13.62 9.54 -12.00
N GLU A 463 13.44 8.34 -11.46
CA GLU A 463 13.95 7.09 -12.02
C GLU A 463 12.79 6.21 -12.49
N VAL A 464 12.83 5.80 -13.76
CA VAL A 464 11.81 4.96 -14.39
C VAL A 464 12.42 3.61 -14.73
N SER A 465 11.78 2.52 -14.31
CA SER A 465 12.29 1.16 -14.50
C SER A 465 11.19 0.12 -14.70
N GLY A 466 11.59 -1.09 -15.09
CA GLY A 466 10.67 -2.20 -15.40
C GLY A 466 10.27 -2.26 -16.89
N PRO A 467 9.79 -3.41 -17.38
CA PRO A 467 9.59 -3.67 -18.82
C PRO A 467 8.28 -3.09 -19.39
N GLY A 468 7.79 -1.96 -18.88
CA GLY A 468 6.52 -1.37 -19.29
C GLY A 468 6.41 0.10 -18.89
N ALA A 469 5.21 0.66 -19.11
CA ALA A 469 4.92 2.06 -18.89
C ALA A 469 4.78 2.42 -17.39
N SER A 470 5.37 3.56 -17.04
CA SER A 470 4.98 4.37 -15.89
C SER A 470 4.31 5.63 -16.40
N VAL A 471 3.39 6.20 -15.63
CA VAL A 471 2.43 7.18 -16.13
C VAL A 471 2.40 8.40 -15.24
N PHE A 472 2.58 9.58 -15.83
CA PHE A 472 2.16 10.86 -15.26
C PHE A 472 0.83 11.29 -15.89
N ASN A 473 -0.25 11.13 -15.12
CA ASN A 473 -1.61 11.50 -15.48
C ASN A 473 -2.03 12.78 -14.74
N ALA A 474 -1.18 13.81 -14.88
CA ALA A 474 -1.42 15.18 -14.44
C ALA A 474 -0.43 16.10 -15.19
N PRO A 475 -0.72 17.41 -15.32
CA PRO A 475 0.27 18.34 -15.83
C PRO A 475 1.50 18.41 -14.94
N VAL A 476 2.69 18.47 -15.54
CA VAL A 476 3.98 18.44 -14.84
C VAL A 476 4.92 19.51 -15.36
N VAL A 477 5.68 20.15 -14.47
CA VAL A 477 6.78 21.04 -14.84
C VAL A 477 8.09 20.48 -14.28
N PHE A 478 9.06 20.21 -15.16
CA PHE A 478 10.42 19.88 -14.79
C PHE A 478 11.23 21.18 -14.77
N ARG A 479 11.65 21.62 -13.58
CA ARG A 479 12.54 22.78 -13.42
C ARG A 479 13.94 22.47 -13.92
N GLY A 480 14.73 23.51 -14.16
CA GLY A 480 16.08 23.39 -14.74
C GLY A 480 17.09 22.54 -13.95
N ASP A 481 16.77 22.16 -12.71
CA ASP A 481 17.53 21.30 -11.81
C ASP A 481 16.98 19.86 -11.72
N ALA A 482 15.85 19.57 -12.36
CA ALA A 482 15.27 18.23 -12.38
C ALA A 482 16.08 17.26 -13.26
N GLU A 483 16.14 16.01 -12.81
CA GLU A 483 16.77 14.89 -13.51
C GLU A 483 15.76 13.77 -13.76
N LEU A 484 15.68 13.31 -15.01
CA LEU A 484 14.91 12.14 -15.43
C LEU A 484 15.86 11.06 -15.96
N GLN A 485 15.85 9.89 -15.33
CA GLN A 485 16.61 8.71 -15.72
C GLN A 485 15.65 7.58 -16.07
N MET A 486 15.78 7.01 -17.28
CA MET A 486 14.93 5.91 -17.74
C MET A 486 15.78 4.68 -18.09
N ASP A 487 15.50 3.55 -17.45
CA ASP A 487 16.20 2.29 -17.67
C ASP A 487 15.88 1.64 -19.02
N TYR A 488 16.72 0.67 -19.42
CA TYR A 488 16.50 -0.07 -20.66
C TYR A 488 15.16 -0.83 -20.63
N GLY A 489 14.30 -0.52 -21.59
CA GLY A 489 12.99 -1.15 -21.75
C GLY A 489 11.89 -0.59 -20.86
N SER A 490 12.16 0.47 -20.09
CA SER A 490 11.14 1.23 -19.38
C SER A 490 10.58 2.36 -20.25
N GLN A 491 9.32 2.72 -20.03
CA GLN A 491 8.62 3.80 -20.71
C GLN A 491 8.07 4.79 -19.68
N LEU A 492 8.16 6.09 -19.96
CA LEU A 492 7.42 7.13 -19.24
C LEU A 492 6.40 7.76 -20.18
N GLU A 493 5.12 7.60 -19.85
CA GLU A 493 4.00 8.18 -20.59
C GLU A 493 3.49 9.44 -19.88
N LEU A 494 3.39 10.54 -20.62
CA LEU A 494 2.80 11.80 -20.15
C LEU A 494 1.41 11.99 -20.77
N LEU A 495 0.40 12.15 -19.90
CA LEU A 495 -1.01 12.28 -20.28
C LEU A 495 -1.58 13.68 -19.97
N GLY A 496 -0.71 14.63 -19.62
CA GLY A 496 -1.06 16.03 -19.38
C GLY A 496 0.03 16.97 -19.90
N ASP A 497 -0.27 18.27 -19.88
CA ASP A 497 0.69 19.29 -20.30
C ASP A 497 2.00 19.16 -19.51
N SER A 498 3.11 19.11 -20.22
CA SER A 498 4.43 18.82 -19.66
C SER A 498 5.42 19.88 -20.12
N ASP A 499 6.02 20.61 -19.18
CA ASP A 499 6.98 21.67 -19.48
C ASP A 499 8.38 21.31 -18.95
N PHE A 500 9.37 21.36 -19.83
CA PHE A 500 10.76 21.04 -19.52
C PHE A 500 11.61 22.30 -19.66
N GLU A 501 11.96 22.89 -18.51
CA GLU A 501 12.72 24.13 -18.46
C GLU A 501 14.19 23.95 -18.87
N GLN A 502 14.84 25.06 -19.18
CA GLN A 502 16.26 25.06 -19.51
C GLN A 502 17.08 24.52 -18.33
N GLY A 503 17.81 23.43 -18.57
CA GLY A 503 18.69 22.80 -17.59
C GLY A 503 18.30 21.37 -17.25
N VAL A 504 17.04 20.97 -17.49
CA VAL A 504 16.57 19.61 -17.21
C VAL A 504 17.49 18.57 -17.84
N GLN A 505 17.87 17.55 -17.06
CA GLN A 505 18.69 16.44 -17.54
C GLN A 505 17.81 15.22 -17.83
N ILE A 506 17.82 14.73 -19.07
CA ILE A 506 17.06 13.53 -19.47
C ILE A 506 18.01 12.47 -20.03
N SER A 507 18.17 11.36 -19.30
CA SER A 507 19.17 10.34 -19.60
C SER A 507 18.62 8.91 -19.51
N GLY A 508 19.45 7.96 -19.95
CA GLY A 508 19.14 6.53 -19.95
C GLY A 508 18.53 6.03 -21.28
N PRO A 509 18.52 4.69 -21.50
CA PRO A 509 18.09 4.08 -22.75
C PRO A 509 16.60 3.65 -22.79
N GLY A 510 15.77 4.15 -21.87
CA GLY A 510 14.31 3.99 -21.92
C GLY A 510 13.66 4.81 -23.04
N GLU A 511 12.36 5.05 -22.93
CA GLU A 511 11.56 5.77 -23.93
C GLU A 511 10.62 6.79 -23.25
N LEU A 512 10.53 7.99 -23.83
CA LEU A 512 9.64 9.06 -23.36
C LEU A 512 8.50 9.23 -24.36
N GLU A 513 7.26 9.22 -23.87
CA GLU A 513 6.08 9.31 -24.71
C GLU A 513 5.16 10.46 -24.30
N ASN A 514 4.81 11.30 -25.26
CA ASN A 514 3.71 12.27 -25.14
C ASN A 514 2.44 11.65 -25.71
N LEU A 515 1.49 11.24 -24.86
CA LEU A 515 0.24 10.64 -25.31
C LEU A 515 -0.91 11.64 -25.37
N VAL A 516 -0.91 12.64 -24.48
CA VAL A 516 -1.97 13.65 -24.37
C VAL A 516 -1.38 14.97 -23.87
N GLY A 517 -1.91 16.09 -24.36
CA GLY A 517 -1.52 17.43 -23.93
C GLY A 517 -0.37 18.00 -24.75
N THR A 518 0.16 19.13 -24.28
CA THR A 518 1.31 19.81 -24.90
C THR A 518 2.58 19.47 -24.14
N MET A 519 3.55 18.87 -24.82
CA MET A 519 4.90 18.67 -24.32
C MET A 519 5.80 19.79 -24.85
N THR A 520 6.31 20.64 -23.97
CA THR A 520 7.13 21.81 -24.31
C THR A 520 8.55 21.60 -23.81
N PHE A 521 9.54 21.77 -24.67
CA PHE A 521 10.95 21.80 -24.28
C PHE A 521 11.54 23.18 -24.49
N ALA A 522 12.14 23.76 -23.45
CA ALA A 522 12.99 24.92 -23.60
C ALA A 522 14.19 24.61 -24.51
N GLY A 523 14.75 25.66 -25.13
CA GLY A 523 15.91 25.51 -26.01
C GLY A 523 17.15 24.93 -25.33
N GLY A 524 17.74 23.91 -25.96
CA GLY A 524 19.03 23.31 -25.57
C GLY A 524 18.92 21.98 -24.83
N ILE A 525 17.72 21.40 -24.71
CA ILE A 525 17.51 20.11 -24.05
C ILE A 525 17.98 18.94 -24.94
N ALA A 526 18.62 17.95 -24.31
CA ALA A 526 19.04 16.71 -24.94
C ALA A 526 18.44 15.50 -24.22
N ILE A 527 17.76 14.66 -24.99
CA ILE A 527 17.11 13.42 -24.55
C ILE A 527 17.95 12.26 -25.05
N SER A 528 18.52 11.48 -24.14
CA SER A 528 19.32 10.29 -24.50
C SER A 528 18.48 9.07 -24.89
N ALA A 529 17.15 9.20 -24.84
CA ALA A 529 16.13 8.22 -25.17
C ALA A 529 15.40 8.56 -26.48
N PRO A 530 14.73 7.58 -27.13
CA PRO A 530 13.72 7.86 -28.15
C PRO A 530 12.56 8.68 -27.56
N LEU A 531 12.03 9.59 -28.36
CA LEU A 531 10.84 10.39 -28.07
C LEU A 531 9.71 9.98 -29.03
N ILE A 532 8.57 9.59 -28.48
CA ILE A 532 7.34 9.37 -29.24
C ILE A 532 6.39 10.53 -28.96
N ASN A 533 5.95 11.22 -30.00
CA ASN A 533 4.92 12.25 -29.92
C ASN A 533 3.63 11.76 -30.57
N SER A 534 2.59 11.63 -29.76
CA SER A 534 1.22 11.30 -30.18
C SER A 534 0.22 12.41 -29.80
N ALA A 535 0.73 13.63 -29.57
CA ALA A 535 -0.03 14.83 -29.25
C ALA A 535 0.73 16.08 -29.75
N THR A 536 0.68 17.21 -29.03
CA THR A 536 1.43 18.43 -29.41
C THR A 536 2.82 18.44 -28.79
N LEU A 537 3.86 18.60 -29.61
CA LEU A 537 5.25 18.83 -29.17
C LEU A 537 5.70 20.23 -29.60
N VAL A 538 6.17 21.04 -28.64
CA VAL A 538 6.75 22.37 -28.87
C VAL A 538 8.26 22.32 -28.59
N VAL A 539 9.05 22.76 -29.57
CA VAL A 539 10.52 22.87 -29.46
C VAL A 539 10.89 24.30 -29.12
N GLY A 540 11.97 24.52 -28.35
CA GLY A 540 12.49 25.88 -28.08
C GLY A 540 11.76 26.65 -26.97
N GLY A 541 10.48 26.33 -26.75
CA GLY A 541 9.62 26.94 -25.74
C GLY A 541 8.67 27.96 -26.38
N ASP A 542 7.56 28.28 -25.73
CA ASP A 542 6.53 29.13 -26.34
C ASP A 542 7.08 30.51 -26.75
N ASN A 543 6.92 30.85 -28.04
CA ASN A 543 7.43 32.07 -28.66
C ASN A 543 8.95 32.27 -28.52
N GLN A 544 9.72 31.17 -28.47
CA GLN A 544 11.17 31.19 -28.36
C GLN A 544 11.79 30.16 -29.29
N VAL A 545 12.87 30.55 -29.96
CA VAL A 545 13.63 29.62 -30.80
C VAL A 545 14.64 28.82 -29.97
N GLY A 546 14.85 27.56 -30.32
CA GLY A 546 15.76 26.67 -29.64
C GLY A 546 16.04 25.36 -30.37
N VAL A 547 16.73 24.46 -29.68
CA VAL A 547 17.12 23.16 -30.25
C VAL A 547 16.70 22.08 -29.27
N LEU A 548 16.04 21.05 -29.78
CA LEU A 548 15.77 19.81 -29.07
C LEU A 548 16.59 18.69 -29.71
N THR A 549 17.35 17.95 -28.90
CA THR A 549 18.10 16.77 -29.37
C THR A 549 17.50 15.49 -28.80
N THR A 550 17.29 14.46 -29.61
CA THR A 550 16.76 13.15 -29.15
C THR A 550 17.58 11.97 -29.69
N ALA A 551 17.45 10.77 -29.10
CA ALA A 551 18.11 9.57 -29.64
C ALA A 551 17.33 8.92 -30.79
N GLY A 552 16.03 9.19 -30.88
CA GLY A 552 15.11 8.76 -31.92
C GLY A 552 13.84 9.60 -31.83
N PHE A 553 13.10 9.70 -32.93
CA PHE A 553 11.86 10.48 -32.95
C PHE A 553 10.77 9.76 -33.75
N THR A 554 9.58 9.68 -33.18
CA THR A 554 8.39 9.19 -33.88
C THR A 554 7.26 10.19 -33.65
N GLN A 555 6.78 10.81 -34.72
CA GLN A 555 5.48 11.48 -34.76
C GLN A 555 4.43 10.46 -35.22
N THR A 556 3.23 10.51 -34.64
CA THR A 556 2.11 9.63 -35.05
C THR A 556 0.90 10.47 -35.51
N ASP A 557 0.08 9.88 -36.40
CA ASP A 557 -1.22 10.40 -36.91
C ASP A 557 -2.43 9.72 -36.26
N ALA A 558 -2.16 8.80 -35.33
CA ALA A 558 -3.15 7.93 -34.74
C ALA A 558 -3.41 8.38 -33.31
N PRO A 559 -4.41 9.24 -33.07
CA PRO A 559 -4.71 9.67 -31.71
C PRO A 559 -4.95 8.45 -30.85
N SER A 560 -4.09 8.28 -29.83
CA SER A 560 -4.39 7.40 -28.71
C SER A 560 -5.69 7.83 -28.03
N VAL A 561 -6.07 9.12 -28.17
CA VAL A 561 -7.26 9.76 -27.61
C VAL A 561 -7.94 10.68 -28.64
N LEU A 562 -9.25 10.51 -28.87
CA LEU A 562 -10.03 11.31 -29.83
C LEU A 562 -9.99 12.82 -29.53
N GLY A 563 -9.64 13.64 -30.53
CA GLY A 563 -9.72 15.10 -30.46
C GLY A 563 -8.47 15.80 -29.94
N VAL A 564 -7.34 15.08 -29.86
CA VAL A 564 -6.01 15.64 -29.70
C VAL A 564 -5.48 16.02 -31.09
N GLU A 565 -4.82 17.16 -31.22
CA GLU A 565 -4.12 17.55 -32.45
C GLU A 565 -2.68 17.01 -32.35
N GLU A 566 -2.28 16.09 -33.23
CA GLU A 566 -0.91 15.57 -33.25
C GLU A 566 -0.03 16.48 -34.10
N SER A 567 0.78 17.31 -33.44
CA SER A 567 1.64 18.26 -34.15
C SER A 567 3.04 18.38 -33.58
N LEU A 568 4.00 18.56 -34.48
CA LEU A 568 5.29 19.15 -34.18
C LEU A 568 5.19 20.65 -34.43
N ASN A 569 5.37 21.46 -33.39
CA ASN A 569 5.32 22.91 -33.44
C ASN A 569 6.73 23.49 -33.38
N LEU A 570 7.02 24.38 -34.33
CA LEU A 570 8.31 25.02 -34.49
C LEU A 570 8.17 26.52 -34.75
N GLU A 571 9.08 27.32 -34.21
CA GLU A 571 9.18 28.74 -34.42
C GLU A 571 10.37 29.11 -35.32
N LEU A 572 10.14 30.01 -36.28
CA LEU A 572 11.17 30.57 -37.15
C LEU A 572 11.27 32.09 -36.96
N GLN A 573 12.49 32.62 -36.91
CA GLN A 573 12.73 34.06 -36.77
C GLN A 573 13.63 34.63 -37.89
N SER A 574 14.72 33.96 -38.23
CA SER A 574 15.62 34.34 -39.33
C SER A 574 16.41 33.12 -39.83
N THR A 575 17.12 33.24 -40.96
CA THR A 575 17.97 32.16 -41.48
C THR A 575 19.31 32.03 -40.74
N THR A 576 19.56 32.87 -39.73
CA THR A 576 20.75 32.77 -38.89
C THR A 576 20.65 31.50 -38.04
N LEU A 577 21.76 30.76 -37.92
CA LEU A 577 21.81 29.58 -37.07
C LEU A 577 21.45 29.95 -35.62
N GLY A 578 20.45 29.28 -35.06
CA GLY A 578 19.92 29.57 -33.72
C GLY A 578 18.75 30.56 -33.69
N ASP A 579 18.34 31.13 -34.84
CA ASP A 579 17.15 31.99 -34.97
C ASP A 579 15.93 31.20 -35.50
N PHE A 580 15.89 29.89 -35.29
CA PHE A 580 14.75 29.03 -35.61
C PHE A 580 14.89 27.70 -34.87
N ASP A 581 13.76 27.03 -34.66
CA ASP A 581 13.73 25.75 -34.01
C ASP A 581 14.35 24.63 -34.83
N GLN A 582 15.04 23.73 -34.13
CA GLN A 582 15.62 22.53 -34.73
C GLN A 582 15.37 21.31 -33.87
N LEU A 583 14.85 20.26 -34.50
CA LEU A 583 14.82 18.91 -33.96
C LEU A 583 16.03 18.11 -34.49
N ILE A 584 16.98 17.80 -33.62
CA ILE A 584 18.17 17.00 -33.94
C ILE A 584 17.97 15.59 -33.41
N VAL A 585 17.80 14.63 -34.33
CA VAL A 585 17.58 13.23 -33.99
C VAL A 585 18.86 12.43 -34.24
N ASN A 586 19.50 11.94 -33.20
CA ASN A 586 20.74 11.15 -33.32
C ASN A 586 20.52 9.73 -33.86
N GLY A 587 19.26 9.31 -34.02
CA GLY A 587 18.83 8.04 -34.60
C GLY A 587 17.83 8.23 -35.73
N PRO A 588 16.90 7.28 -35.95
CA PRO A 588 15.87 7.42 -36.98
C PRO A 588 14.78 8.41 -36.55
N ALA A 589 14.23 9.12 -37.53
CA ALA A 589 13.03 9.94 -37.39
C ALA A 589 11.91 9.38 -38.29
N SER A 590 10.76 9.05 -37.69
CA SER A 590 9.52 8.70 -38.40
C SER A 590 8.54 9.86 -38.28
N LEU A 591 8.07 10.36 -39.41
CA LEU A 591 7.18 11.51 -39.49
C LEU A 591 5.79 11.08 -39.92
N ASP A 592 4.81 11.74 -39.32
CA ASP A 592 3.39 11.57 -39.59
C ASP A 592 2.65 12.82 -39.07
N GLY A 593 1.32 12.88 -39.17
CA GLY A 593 0.53 13.95 -38.55
C GLY A 593 0.87 15.36 -39.04
N MET A 594 0.74 16.38 -38.19
CA MET A 594 0.90 17.79 -38.60
C MET A 594 2.26 18.40 -38.27
N LEU A 595 2.78 19.24 -39.17
CA LEU A 595 3.81 20.23 -38.86
C LEU A 595 3.17 21.61 -38.77
N ALA A 596 3.27 22.25 -37.60
CA ALA A 596 2.84 23.63 -37.40
C ALA A 596 4.06 24.54 -37.22
N VAL A 597 4.06 25.68 -37.92
CA VAL A 597 5.17 26.61 -37.92
C VAL A 597 4.69 28.03 -37.65
N ASP A 598 5.30 28.68 -36.67
CA ASP A 598 5.06 30.08 -36.35
C ASP A 598 6.22 30.98 -36.78
N TRP A 599 5.90 32.21 -37.18
CA TRP A 599 6.90 33.21 -37.60
C TRP A 599 7.05 34.32 -36.57
N LEU A 600 8.21 34.37 -35.91
CA LEU A 600 8.59 35.38 -34.92
C LEU A 600 9.35 36.57 -35.52
N GLY A 601 9.77 36.47 -36.79
CA GLY A 601 10.58 37.49 -37.45
C GLY A 601 9.83 38.81 -37.70
N ALA A 602 10.54 39.94 -37.62
CA ALA A 602 9.95 41.26 -37.83
C ALA A 602 9.56 41.56 -39.31
N SER A 603 10.05 40.75 -40.25
CA SER A 603 9.73 40.83 -41.68
C SER A 603 9.48 39.43 -42.22
N MET A 604 8.59 39.27 -43.21
CA MET A 604 8.32 37.97 -43.83
C MET A 604 9.60 37.32 -44.39
N PRO A 605 9.65 35.98 -44.44
CA PRO A 605 10.70 35.24 -45.15
C PRO A 605 10.87 35.71 -46.61
N SER A 606 12.11 35.74 -47.08
CA SER A 606 12.48 36.13 -48.44
C SER A 606 12.68 34.91 -49.33
N LEU A 607 12.51 35.10 -50.65
CA LEU A 607 12.78 34.05 -51.64
C LEU A 607 14.21 33.49 -51.48
N GLY A 608 14.32 32.17 -51.35
CA GLY A 608 15.56 31.43 -51.15
C GLY A 608 16.00 31.29 -49.69
N ASP A 609 15.24 31.82 -48.72
CA ASP A 609 15.48 31.52 -47.30
C ASP A 609 15.19 30.04 -47.04
N SER A 610 16.10 29.37 -46.32
CA SER A 610 16.00 27.93 -46.02
C SER A 610 16.21 27.66 -44.53
N PHE A 611 15.40 26.76 -43.98
CA PHE A 611 15.33 26.41 -42.57
C PHE A 611 15.43 24.88 -42.43
N PRO A 612 16.61 24.32 -42.12
CA PRO A 612 16.76 22.89 -41.83
C PRO A 612 16.19 22.58 -40.43
N ILE A 613 14.87 22.36 -40.38
CA ILE A 613 14.11 22.18 -39.15
C ILE A 613 14.30 20.81 -38.48
N LEU A 614 14.74 19.80 -39.23
CA LEU A 614 14.99 18.46 -38.70
C LEU A 614 16.25 17.85 -39.31
N SER A 615 17.06 17.18 -38.49
CA SER A 615 18.15 16.31 -38.94
C SER A 615 18.06 14.94 -38.28
N ALA A 616 18.36 13.87 -39.01
CA ALA A 616 18.28 12.49 -38.52
C ALA A 616 19.30 11.57 -39.21
N THR A 617 19.55 10.38 -38.66
CA THR A 617 20.32 9.33 -39.37
C THR A 617 19.55 8.73 -40.55
N SER A 618 18.22 8.71 -40.44
CA SER A 618 17.28 8.41 -41.51
C SER A 618 15.96 9.10 -41.23
N VAL A 619 15.37 9.72 -42.25
CA VAL A 619 13.99 10.23 -42.21
C VAL A 619 13.09 9.29 -43.00
N THR A 620 11.98 8.88 -42.41
CA THR A 620 10.92 8.10 -43.07
C THR A 620 9.55 8.73 -42.80
N GLY A 621 8.61 8.54 -43.71
CA GLY A 621 7.31 9.23 -43.64
C GLY A 621 7.40 10.70 -44.04
N THR A 622 6.27 11.37 -44.00
CA THR A 622 6.07 12.80 -44.29
C THR A 622 5.02 13.32 -43.32
N PHE A 623 4.97 14.64 -43.07
CA PHE A 623 3.81 15.22 -42.40
C PHE A 623 2.60 15.16 -43.36
N GLU A 624 1.43 14.81 -42.84
CA GLU A 624 0.17 14.76 -43.59
C GLU A 624 -0.47 16.15 -43.75
N GLU A 625 -0.25 17.04 -42.77
CA GLU A 625 -0.78 18.41 -42.78
C GLU A 625 0.32 19.43 -42.44
N LEU A 626 0.30 20.57 -43.14
CA LEU A 626 1.22 21.68 -42.91
C LEU A 626 0.43 22.94 -42.53
N MET A 627 0.71 23.49 -41.35
CA MET A 627 0.25 24.82 -40.93
C MET A 627 1.43 25.78 -40.96
N LEU A 628 1.61 26.47 -42.08
CA LEU A 628 2.77 27.34 -42.31
C LEU A 628 2.40 28.83 -42.24
N PRO A 629 3.33 29.70 -41.79
CA PRO A 629 3.07 31.13 -41.69
C PRO A 629 3.02 31.76 -43.10
N PRO A 630 2.30 32.87 -43.28
CA PRO A 630 2.20 33.52 -44.58
C PRO A 630 3.55 34.05 -45.08
N VAL A 631 3.82 33.88 -46.38
CA VAL A 631 4.97 34.49 -47.06
C VAL A 631 4.56 35.69 -47.90
N ALA A 632 5.55 36.48 -48.36
CA ALA A 632 5.27 37.62 -49.23
C ALA A 632 4.57 37.19 -50.53
N SER A 633 3.64 38.02 -51.01
CA SER A 633 2.88 37.76 -52.24
C SER A 633 3.80 37.43 -53.41
N GLY A 634 3.57 36.29 -54.07
CA GLY A 634 4.39 35.79 -55.18
C GLY A 634 5.45 34.77 -54.77
N HIS A 635 5.49 34.36 -53.50
CA HIS A 635 6.30 33.24 -53.00
C HIS A 635 5.41 32.15 -52.42
N ALA A 636 5.96 30.95 -52.23
CA ALA A 636 5.34 29.83 -51.54
C ALA A 636 6.37 29.15 -50.64
N TRP A 637 5.90 28.38 -49.64
CA TRP A 637 6.76 27.44 -48.93
C TRP A 637 6.91 26.16 -49.75
N SER A 638 8.10 25.59 -49.73
CA SER A 638 8.37 24.22 -50.17
C SER A 638 8.99 23.45 -49.01
N ILE A 639 8.52 22.23 -48.78
CA ILE A 639 9.13 21.30 -47.82
C ILE A 639 9.98 20.27 -48.57
N GLN A 640 11.16 19.93 -48.04
CA GLN A 640 12.07 18.98 -48.67
C GLN A 640 12.42 17.87 -47.68
N TYR A 641 11.83 16.69 -47.90
CA TYR A 641 12.14 15.46 -47.18
C TYR A 641 13.37 14.77 -47.79
N ASN A 642 14.54 15.03 -47.20
CA ASN A 642 15.79 14.38 -47.59
C ASN A 642 16.01 13.12 -46.75
N PRO A 643 16.87 12.17 -47.19
CA PRO A 643 17.12 10.94 -46.44
C PRO A 643 17.59 11.16 -44.99
N THR A 644 18.14 12.32 -44.65
CA THR A 644 18.70 12.65 -43.33
C THR A 644 18.27 14.02 -42.80
N SER A 645 17.33 14.72 -43.45
CA SER A 645 16.90 16.05 -43.00
C SER A 645 15.57 16.50 -43.60
N VAL A 646 14.85 17.36 -42.88
CA VAL A 646 13.69 18.10 -43.42
C VAL A 646 14.05 19.57 -43.48
N VAL A 647 13.80 20.20 -44.63
CA VAL A 647 14.14 21.61 -44.87
C VAL A 647 12.91 22.33 -45.40
N LEU A 648 12.55 23.46 -44.77
CA LEU A 648 11.59 24.42 -45.33
C LEU A 648 12.34 25.46 -46.14
N GLU A 649 11.88 25.75 -47.35
CA GLU A 649 12.45 26.75 -48.24
C GLU A 649 11.37 27.66 -48.80
N VAL A 650 11.65 28.97 -48.88
CA VAL A 650 10.77 29.92 -49.57
C VAL A 650 11.12 29.91 -51.05
N VAL A 651 10.18 29.49 -51.90
CA VAL A 651 10.40 29.26 -53.33
C VAL A 651 9.53 30.18 -54.20
N ASP A 652 9.87 30.25 -55.49
CA ASP A 652 8.96 30.80 -56.49
C ASP A 652 7.86 29.76 -56.76
N PRO A 653 6.55 30.10 -56.71
CA PRO A 653 5.47 29.13 -56.90
C PRO A 653 5.53 28.38 -58.24
N THR A 654 6.25 28.92 -59.23
CA THR A 654 6.51 28.20 -60.49
C THR A 654 7.30 26.90 -60.30
N GLN A 655 8.05 26.77 -59.20
CA GLN A 655 8.77 25.55 -58.82
C GLN A 655 7.82 24.45 -58.31
N LEU A 656 6.64 24.82 -57.82
CA LEU A 656 5.59 23.88 -57.34
C LEU A 656 4.51 23.64 -58.40
N THR A 657 4.80 23.85 -59.68
CA THR A 657 3.80 23.63 -60.76
C THR A 657 3.44 22.15 -61.00
N ALA A 658 4.16 21.23 -60.35
CA ALA A 658 3.90 19.80 -60.37
C ALA A 658 3.43 19.23 -59.02
N ASP A 659 3.24 20.10 -58.02
CA ASP A 659 2.57 19.83 -56.75
C ASP A 659 1.06 19.88 -57.04
N PHE A 660 0.46 18.70 -57.21
CA PHE A 660 -0.90 18.49 -57.67
C PHE A 660 -1.89 18.29 -56.52
N ASP A 661 -1.47 17.81 -55.36
CA ASP A 661 -2.29 17.78 -54.13
C ASP A 661 -2.11 19.02 -53.23
N GLN A 662 -1.17 19.91 -53.54
CA GLN A 662 -0.94 21.19 -52.86
C GLN A 662 -0.45 21.04 -51.42
N ASP A 663 0.34 20.01 -51.14
CA ASP A 663 0.96 19.78 -49.84
C ASP A 663 2.35 20.43 -49.69
N GLY A 664 2.83 21.12 -50.73
CA GLY A 664 4.05 21.93 -50.66
C GLY A 664 5.33 21.19 -51.07
N ASP A 665 5.23 19.95 -51.57
CA ASP A 665 6.34 19.27 -52.25
C ASP A 665 5.96 18.65 -53.60
N VAL A 666 6.92 17.98 -54.25
CA VAL A 666 6.70 17.30 -55.55
C VAL A 666 7.21 15.88 -55.44
N ASP A 667 6.29 14.92 -55.27
CA ASP A 667 6.58 13.61 -54.70
C ASP A 667 5.82 12.44 -55.39
N GLY A 668 5.73 11.26 -54.76
CA GLY A 668 5.00 10.12 -55.31
C GLY A 668 3.47 10.25 -55.27
N ASN A 669 2.91 11.01 -54.32
CA ASN A 669 1.48 11.27 -54.22
C ASN A 669 0.99 12.14 -55.37
N ASP A 670 1.76 13.15 -55.78
CA ASP A 670 1.48 13.92 -56.99
C ASP A 670 1.37 13.04 -58.23
N PHE A 671 2.30 12.10 -58.37
CA PHE A 671 2.27 11.16 -59.47
C PHE A 671 0.99 10.33 -59.46
N LEU A 672 0.49 9.94 -58.28
CA LEU A 672 -0.78 9.23 -58.14
C LEU A 672 -1.98 10.13 -58.44
N ILE A 673 -1.97 11.41 -58.04
CA ILE A 673 -2.98 12.40 -58.41
C ILE A 673 -3.04 12.55 -59.94
N TRP A 674 -1.88 12.70 -60.59
CA TRP A 674 -1.78 12.73 -62.05
C TRP A 674 -2.30 11.43 -62.70
N GLN A 675 -1.87 10.26 -62.21
CA GLN A 675 -2.31 8.97 -62.76
C GLN A 675 -3.83 8.78 -62.70
N ARG A 676 -4.48 9.37 -61.69
CA ARG A 676 -5.94 9.34 -61.50
C ARG A 676 -6.66 10.45 -62.26
N GLY A 677 -5.92 11.31 -62.97
CA GLY A 677 -6.46 12.42 -63.76
C GLY A 677 -6.83 13.66 -62.95
N GLY A 678 -6.32 13.78 -61.73
CA GLY A 678 -6.54 14.92 -60.82
C GLY A 678 -5.59 16.10 -61.04
N SER A 679 -4.56 15.96 -61.88
CA SER A 679 -3.66 17.08 -62.22
C SER A 679 -4.39 18.15 -63.05
N PRO A 680 -3.87 19.39 -63.13
CA PRO A 680 -4.55 20.52 -63.77
C PRO A 680 -4.98 20.28 -65.23
N ASN A 681 -4.24 19.45 -65.99
CA ASN A 681 -4.56 19.12 -67.38
C ASN A 681 -5.05 17.66 -67.56
N GLY A 682 -5.44 16.99 -66.47
CA GLY A 682 -5.83 15.57 -66.45
C GLY A 682 -4.66 14.64 -66.77
N ILE A 683 -4.93 13.40 -67.20
CA ILE A 683 -3.89 12.42 -67.57
C ILE A 683 -3.19 12.83 -68.88
N ASN A 684 -2.25 13.78 -68.79
CA ASN A 684 -1.54 14.37 -69.92
C ASN A 684 -0.01 14.13 -69.80
N SER A 685 0.66 13.89 -70.93
CA SER A 685 2.11 13.72 -70.96
C SER A 685 2.90 14.98 -70.57
N GLY A 686 2.30 16.17 -70.70
CA GLY A 686 2.86 17.44 -70.27
C GLY A 686 2.97 17.53 -68.75
N ASP A 687 1.90 17.21 -68.02
CA ASP A 687 1.89 17.18 -66.55
C ASP A 687 2.83 16.11 -66.01
N LEU A 688 2.91 14.95 -66.67
CA LEU A 688 3.92 13.94 -66.36
C LEU A 688 5.35 14.47 -66.55
N ALA A 689 5.60 15.20 -67.64
CA ALA A 689 6.92 15.78 -67.90
C ALA A 689 7.27 16.88 -66.90
N LEU A 690 6.28 17.67 -66.46
CA LEU A 690 6.43 18.65 -65.39
C LEU A 690 6.81 17.96 -64.08
N TRP A 691 6.04 16.97 -63.65
CA TRP A 691 6.36 16.14 -62.49
C TRP A 691 7.76 15.53 -62.58
N GLN A 692 8.11 14.88 -63.71
CA GLN A 692 9.45 14.30 -63.92
C GLN A 692 10.58 15.34 -63.85
N SER A 693 10.30 16.60 -64.19
CA SER A 693 11.30 17.67 -64.17
C SER A 693 11.47 18.33 -62.80
N HIS A 694 10.47 18.21 -61.94
CA HIS A 694 10.42 18.85 -60.61
C HIS A 694 10.63 17.86 -59.47
N TYR A 695 10.32 16.58 -59.68
CA TYR A 695 10.60 15.50 -58.76
C TYR A 695 12.13 15.41 -58.49
N GLY A 696 12.51 15.58 -57.23
CA GLY A 696 13.90 15.60 -56.74
C GLY A 696 14.69 14.31 -56.99
N ALA A 697 15.99 14.33 -56.69
CA ALA A 697 17.06 13.40 -57.11
C ALA A 697 16.64 11.98 -57.55
N PRO A 698 17.16 11.46 -58.69
CA PRO A 698 16.65 10.27 -59.35
C PRO A 698 16.60 9.08 -58.39
N ILE A 699 15.39 8.53 -58.21
CA ILE A 699 15.15 7.25 -57.55
C ILE A 699 16.07 6.23 -58.24
N THR A 700 17.16 5.86 -57.58
CA THR A 700 17.89 4.65 -57.98
C THR A 700 16.98 3.51 -57.59
N ALA A 701 16.20 3.02 -58.55
CA ALA A 701 15.36 1.85 -58.35
C ALA A 701 16.21 0.75 -57.69
N ALA A 702 15.87 0.39 -56.46
CA ALA A 702 16.44 -0.78 -55.83
C ALA A 702 16.07 -1.97 -56.71
N THR A 703 17.04 -2.48 -57.48
CA THR A 703 16.90 -3.75 -58.19
C THR A 703 16.99 -4.88 -57.18
N ALA A 704 16.01 -4.95 -56.26
CA ALA A 704 15.76 -6.18 -55.55
C ALA A 704 15.33 -7.19 -56.60
N ALA A 705 16.21 -8.16 -56.90
CA ALA A 705 15.84 -9.31 -57.70
C ALA A 705 14.66 -9.98 -56.99
N VAL A 706 13.45 -9.77 -57.52
CA VAL A 706 12.26 -10.48 -57.06
C VAL A 706 12.59 -11.97 -57.23
N PRO A 707 12.66 -12.76 -56.15
CA PRO A 707 12.94 -14.18 -56.28
C PRO A 707 11.79 -14.80 -57.07
N GLU A 708 12.03 -15.14 -58.34
CA GLU A 708 11.06 -15.93 -59.09
C GLU A 708 10.84 -17.24 -58.31
N PRO A 709 9.58 -17.63 -58.03
CA PRO A 709 9.32 -18.92 -57.43
C PRO A 709 9.90 -19.97 -58.37
N ARG A 710 10.92 -20.70 -57.90
CA ARG A 710 11.63 -21.72 -58.68
C ARG A 710 10.59 -22.57 -59.42
N PRO A 711 10.71 -22.81 -60.74
CA PRO A 711 9.73 -23.56 -61.53
C PRO A 711 9.33 -24.92 -60.93
N LEU A 712 10.19 -25.49 -60.09
CA LEU A 712 9.95 -26.71 -59.32
C LEU A 712 8.82 -26.61 -58.27
N VAL A 713 8.55 -25.42 -57.70
CA VAL A 713 7.46 -25.18 -56.73
C VAL A 713 6.11 -25.10 -57.44
N LEU A 714 6.06 -24.48 -58.63
CA LEU A 714 4.87 -24.50 -59.47
C LEU A 714 4.59 -25.91 -60.03
N LEU A 715 5.64 -26.68 -60.35
CA LEU A 715 5.50 -28.06 -60.79
C LEU A 715 5.02 -29.00 -59.66
N SER A 716 5.47 -28.79 -58.41
CA SER A 716 5.00 -29.59 -57.27
C SER A 716 3.54 -29.29 -56.92
N LEU A 717 3.10 -28.03 -56.98
CA LEU A 717 1.70 -27.64 -56.81
C LEU A 717 0.78 -28.20 -57.93
N LEU A 718 1.29 -28.27 -59.17
CA LEU A 718 0.56 -28.89 -60.29
C LEU A 718 0.45 -30.43 -60.12
N LEU A 719 1.49 -31.09 -59.61
CA LEU A 719 1.50 -32.54 -59.39
C LEU A 719 0.60 -32.96 -58.20
N VAL A 720 0.47 -32.11 -57.18
CA VAL A 720 -0.44 -32.34 -56.04
C VAL A 720 -1.90 -32.18 -56.47
N SER A 721 -2.23 -31.20 -57.32
CA SER A 721 -3.60 -31.04 -57.86
C SER A 721 -4.01 -32.16 -58.82
N LEU A 722 -3.05 -32.73 -59.58
CA LEU A 722 -3.30 -33.90 -60.43
C LEU A 722 -3.45 -35.23 -59.64
N ARG A 723 -2.85 -35.36 -58.45
CA ARG A 723 -3.10 -36.51 -57.55
C ARG A 723 -4.48 -36.47 -56.89
N GLY A 724 -5.01 -35.28 -56.60
CA GLY A 724 -6.35 -35.11 -56.02
C GLY A 724 -7.49 -35.55 -56.94
N GLN A 725 -7.30 -35.47 -58.26
CA GLN A 725 -8.33 -35.84 -59.24
C GLN A 725 -8.33 -37.33 -59.65
N PHE A 726 -7.26 -38.09 -59.35
CA PHE A 726 -7.20 -39.52 -59.64
C PHE A 726 -7.74 -40.41 -58.50
N LEU A 727 -7.78 -39.91 -57.26
CA LEU A 727 -8.29 -40.66 -56.10
C LEU A 727 -9.82 -40.54 -55.90
N SER A 728 -10.49 -39.61 -56.58
CA SER A 728 -11.96 -39.46 -56.53
C SER A 728 -12.74 -40.27 -57.59
N ARG A 729 -12.04 -41.10 -58.40
CA ARG A 729 -12.66 -41.96 -59.44
C ARG A 729 -12.50 -43.47 -59.26
N ILE A 730 -12.01 -43.96 -58.11
CA ILE A 730 -11.85 -45.41 -57.81
C ILE A 730 -12.64 -45.83 -56.55
N ALA A 731 -13.71 -45.12 -56.19
CA ALA A 731 -14.67 -45.57 -55.18
C ALA A 731 -16.06 -45.76 -55.83
N TRP A 732 -16.22 -46.90 -56.51
CA TRP A 732 -17.48 -47.63 -56.76
C TRP A 732 -17.18 -49.12 -56.69
#